data_AF-A0A1Q5A6L0-F1
#
_entry.id   AF-A0A1Q5A6L0-F1
#
_cell.length_a   1.000
_cell.length_b   1.000
_cell.length_c   1.000
_cell.angle_alpha   90.00
_cell.angle_beta   90.00
_cell.angle_gamma   90.00
#
_symmetry.space_group_name_H-M   'P 1'
#
loop_
_entity.id
_entity.type
_entity.pdbx_description
1 polymer ?
#
loop_
_entity_poly.entity_id
_entity_poly.type
_entity_poly.pdbx_seq_one_letter_code
_entity_poly.pdbx_strand_id
1 'polypeptide(L)'
;MRVSGRRGIDTGLVIAARAGDPQALDALAAASLPLVYNIVGRALQGRADVDDAVQECLLRVVRHLPNLRDAAAYRSWLIAITVRQISDRGQRRVALDHGANRDVASEVPDPAADFAGITILRLGLTGQRREVAESTRWVDEGDQNLLALWWLEATGELDRADLAAALGMSESHAAVRIQRMKEQLQVSRAVVRALRSGSSCPGWRELSRAWDGRPSPLWRKRLARHVWECWRCVGETGDLLPIDRLLAGLPLLPVPPRSAVGIVAGLAQSTVPPVAATQYVAPAAAHPAPPTRQAVEAFGRTAGRRPNGAAPRDAHARRPRRLSSLIPFGSARNAGPIAAAVAVAALVVGAIVVAQRTGSAPPSVAAPAGEAPRSPTALASPPPPTTSAPKAAPAASPKPTSTTARPAAPAPAVTTHRKGVGVWTFNGVSQALASSKASWYYTWGVGHPGIITPEGTEFVPMIWGADSVTPSNLQQAKKNGRCLLAFNEPDMGGQANMSVEQALDLWPQLEATGLPLGSPAVAWGGDRPGEWLDRFMAGAKKRDYRVDFIALHWYGGDFSTANAVDQLESYLQAVYKRYKLPIWLTEFALIDFSNGVRFPSQKQQAAFLTAATRMLGGLPWLHRYAWFGLPATDKDLTGLFRTGSEATAVGRAFQVAR
;
A
#
# COMPACT_ATOMS: atom_id res chain seq x y z
N MET A 1 14.67 -14.82 -33.74
CA MET A 1 15.06 -15.56 -32.51
C MET A 1 14.13 -15.16 -31.37
N ARG A 2 13.71 -16.11 -30.52
CA ARG A 2 13.06 -15.82 -29.21
C ARG A 2 13.77 -16.62 -28.13
N VAL A 3 14.72 -16.00 -27.44
CA VAL A 3 15.37 -16.53 -26.23
C VAL A 3 15.40 -15.41 -25.20
N SER A 4 14.21 -15.01 -24.74
CA SER A 4 14.08 -14.25 -23.50
C SER A 4 14.13 -15.26 -22.36
N GLY A 5 15.18 -15.21 -21.55
CA GLY A 5 15.41 -16.22 -20.51
C GLY A 5 14.24 -16.31 -19.53
N ARG A 6 13.72 -17.52 -19.32
CA ARG A 6 12.76 -17.80 -18.25
C ARG A 6 13.43 -17.41 -16.92
N ARG A 7 12.80 -16.54 -16.13
CA ARG A 7 13.09 -16.45 -14.68
C ARG A 7 12.44 -17.63 -13.95
N GLY A 8 12.88 -18.82 -14.34
CA GLY A 8 12.59 -20.05 -13.65
C GLY A 8 13.36 -20.08 -12.33
N ILE A 9 12.73 -20.62 -11.31
CA ILE A 9 13.43 -21.09 -10.12
C ILE A 9 14.28 -22.28 -10.57
N ASP A 10 15.53 -22.34 -10.11
CA ASP A 10 16.45 -23.43 -10.49
C ASP A 10 15.95 -24.78 -9.96
N THR A 11 15.98 -25.79 -10.82
CA THR A 11 15.65 -27.17 -10.49
C THR A 11 16.61 -27.73 -9.42
N GLY A 12 17.88 -27.33 -9.44
CA GLY A 12 18.86 -27.68 -8.40
C GLY A 12 18.45 -27.16 -7.03
N LEU A 13 18.10 -25.88 -6.93
CA LEU A 13 17.56 -25.25 -5.72
C LEU A 13 16.30 -25.97 -5.20
N VAL A 14 15.37 -26.35 -6.08
CA VAL A 14 14.17 -27.13 -5.70
C VAL A 14 14.55 -28.51 -5.14
N ILE A 15 15.55 -29.18 -5.72
CA ILE A 15 16.02 -30.50 -5.24
C ILE A 15 16.68 -30.39 -3.87
N ALA A 16 17.54 -29.38 -3.66
CA ALA A 16 18.19 -29.14 -2.36
C ALA A 16 17.17 -28.80 -1.26
N ALA A 17 16.23 -27.90 -1.55
CA ALA A 17 15.14 -27.56 -0.63
C ALA A 17 14.24 -28.76 -0.31
N ARG A 18 13.95 -29.62 -1.30
CA ARG A 18 13.22 -30.89 -1.10
C ARG A 18 14.00 -31.90 -0.25
N ALA A 19 15.33 -31.86 -0.27
CA ALA A 19 16.18 -32.67 0.61
C ALA A 19 16.28 -32.13 2.04
N GLY A 20 15.67 -30.98 2.34
CA GLY A 20 15.63 -30.39 3.69
C GLY A 20 16.75 -29.40 4.00
N ASP A 21 17.51 -28.93 3.01
CA ASP A 21 18.48 -27.84 3.19
C ASP A 21 17.76 -26.53 3.56
N PRO A 22 18.00 -25.94 4.76
CA PRO A 22 17.34 -24.71 5.19
C PRO A 22 17.67 -23.49 4.32
N GLN A 23 18.91 -23.36 3.83
CA GLN A 23 19.31 -22.23 2.99
C GLN A 23 18.65 -22.32 1.61
N ALA A 24 18.55 -23.54 1.07
CA ALA A 24 17.80 -23.79 -0.15
C ALA A 24 16.28 -23.53 0.03
N LEU A 25 15.70 -23.91 1.17
CA LEU A 25 14.30 -23.62 1.51
C LEU A 25 14.02 -22.12 1.59
N ASP A 26 14.85 -21.35 2.29
CA ASP A 26 14.71 -19.89 2.41
C ASP A 26 14.85 -19.20 1.05
N ALA A 27 15.87 -19.57 0.26
CA ALA A 27 16.07 -19.02 -1.09
C ALA A 27 14.93 -19.41 -2.05
N LEU A 28 14.39 -20.63 -1.94
CA LEU A 28 13.23 -21.09 -2.71
C LEU A 28 11.95 -20.32 -2.35
N ALA A 29 11.71 -20.09 -1.07
CA ALA A 29 10.59 -19.29 -0.59
C ALA A 29 10.70 -17.83 -1.05
N ALA A 30 11.88 -17.22 -0.91
CA ALA A 30 12.16 -15.85 -1.37
C ALA A 30 12.00 -15.69 -2.89
N ALA A 31 12.42 -16.68 -3.69
CA ALA A 31 12.23 -16.68 -5.14
C ALA A 31 10.77 -16.88 -5.58
N SER A 32 9.98 -17.59 -4.75
CA SER A 32 8.55 -17.86 -5.01
C SER A 32 7.63 -16.71 -4.61
N LEU A 33 8.00 -15.99 -3.55
CA LEU A 33 7.22 -14.93 -2.91
C LEU A 33 6.68 -13.85 -3.88
N PRO A 34 7.44 -13.29 -4.85
CA PRO A 34 6.90 -12.30 -5.79
C PRO A 34 5.76 -12.82 -6.68
N LEU A 35 5.80 -14.10 -7.07
CA LEU A 35 4.77 -14.73 -7.89
C LEU A 35 3.50 -14.95 -7.06
N VAL A 36 3.62 -15.54 -5.86
CA VAL A 36 2.49 -15.78 -4.95
C VAL A 36 1.81 -14.45 -4.57
N TYR A 37 2.59 -13.42 -4.23
CA TYR A 37 2.08 -12.08 -3.90
C TYR A 37 1.27 -11.46 -5.05
N ASN A 38 1.73 -11.60 -6.31
CA ASN A 38 1.01 -11.09 -7.47
C ASN A 38 -0.25 -11.89 -7.82
N ILE A 39 -0.31 -13.20 -7.53
CA ILE A 39 -1.53 -14.01 -7.70
C ILE A 39 -2.55 -13.62 -6.63
N VAL A 40 -2.17 -13.73 -5.35
CA VAL A 40 -3.07 -13.53 -4.20
C VAL A 40 -3.62 -12.12 -4.18
N GLY A 41 -2.76 -11.10 -4.33
CA GLY A 41 -3.19 -9.70 -4.30
C GLY A 41 -4.16 -9.34 -5.42
N ARG A 42 -3.96 -9.85 -6.65
CA ARG A 42 -4.89 -9.61 -7.77
C ARG A 42 -6.22 -10.33 -7.58
N ALA A 43 -6.21 -11.54 -7.05
CA ALA A 43 -7.44 -12.30 -6.78
C ALA A 43 -8.28 -11.71 -5.63
N LEU A 44 -7.64 -11.19 -4.58
CA LEU A 44 -8.34 -10.60 -3.43
C LEU A 44 -8.73 -9.13 -3.63
N GLN A 45 -8.09 -8.41 -4.56
CA GLN A 45 -8.30 -6.97 -4.81
C GLN A 45 -8.17 -6.06 -3.56
N GLY A 46 -7.37 -6.46 -2.56
CA GLY A 46 -7.26 -5.75 -1.27
C GLY A 46 -8.42 -5.99 -0.30
N ARG A 47 -9.15 -7.11 -0.45
CA ARG A 47 -10.16 -7.58 0.51
C ARG A 47 -9.53 -8.64 1.42
N ALA A 48 -9.39 -8.30 2.70
CA ALA A 48 -8.69 -9.08 3.73
C ALA A 48 -7.20 -9.35 3.43
N ASP A 49 -6.54 -10.02 4.37
CA ASP A 49 -5.10 -9.98 4.61
C ASP A 49 -4.30 -10.68 3.52
N VAL A 50 -3.80 -9.89 2.56
CA VAL A 50 -2.98 -10.37 1.43
C VAL A 50 -1.70 -11.04 1.94
N ASP A 51 -1.06 -10.47 2.96
CA ASP A 51 0.21 -10.99 3.48
C ASP A 51 0.02 -12.34 4.21
N ASP A 52 -0.99 -12.49 5.06
CA ASP A 52 -1.38 -13.78 5.67
C ASP A 52 -1.75 -14.84 4.62
N ALA A 53 -2.49 -14.44 3.59
CA ALA A 53 -2.88 -15.34 2.52
C ALA A 53 -1.67 -15.81 1.70
N VAL A 54 -0.64 -14.96 1.53
CA VAL A 54 0.64 -15.32 0.93
C VAL A 54 1.49 -16.19 1.87
N GLN A 55 1.51 -15.88 3.18
CA GLN A 55 2.21 -16.65 4.20
C GLN A 55 1.67 -18.08 4.28
N GLU A 56 0.35 -18.27 4.36
CA GLU A 56 -0.28 -19.60 4.39
C GLU A 56 -0.09 -20.36 3.06
N CYS A 57 -0.02 -19.68 1.93
CA CYS A 57 0.38 -20.31 0.67
C CYS A 57 1.82 -20.83 0.72
N LEU A 58 2.78 -20.02 1.19
CA LEU A 58 4.19 -20.40 1.28
C LEU A 58 4.45 -21.46 2.37
N LEU A 59 3.73 -21.42 3.50
CA LEU A 59 3.75 -22.47 4.51
C LEU A 59 3.25 -23.81 3.93
N ARG A 60 2.20 -23.81 3.10
CA ARG A 60 1.73 -25.02 2.40
C ARG A 60 2.73 -25.52 1.36
N VAL A 61 3.39 -24.63 0.65
CA VAL A 61 4.47 -24.95 -0.29
C VAL A 61 5.62 -25.65 0.45
N VAL A 62 6.13 -25.09 1.55
CA VAL A 62 7.18 -25.72 2.36
C VAL A 62 6.72 -27.07 2.93
N ARG A 63 5.53 -27.14 3.55
CA ARG A 63 4.97 -28.38 4.14
C ARG A 63 4.72 -29.50 3.13
N HIS A 64 4.51 -29.18 1.85
CA HIS A 64 4.21 -30.17 0.81
C HIS A 64 5.35 -30.40 -0.20
N LEU A 65 6.45 -29.64 -0.13
CA LEU A 65 7.60 -29.78 -1.02
C LEU A 65 8.20 -31.20 -1.04
N PRO A 66 8.31 -31.94 0.08
CA PRO A 66 8.79 -33.34 0.06
C PRO A 66 7.97 -34.27 -0.86
N ASN A 67 6.69 -33.96 -1.09
CA ASN A 67 5.79 -34.76 -1.94
C ASN A 67 5.89 -34.40 -3.44
N LEU A 68 6.67 -33.38 -3.81
CA LEU A 68 6.83 -32.97 -5.20
C LEU A 68 7.73 -33.97 -5.94
N ARG A 69 7.11 -34.77 -6.81
CA ARG A 69 7.78 -35.84 -7.59
C ARG A 69 8.80 -35.28 -8.58
N ASP A 70 8.37 -34.35 -9.42
CA ASP A 70 9.20 -33.66 -10.40
C ASP A 70 9.50 -32.22 -9.97
N ALA A 71 10.79 -31.88 -9.89
CA ALA A 71 11.26 -30.55 -9.53
C ALA A 71 11.05 -29.52 -10.67
N ALA A 72 11.02 -29.93 -11.94
CA ALA A 72 10.73 -29.03 -13.05
C ALA A 72 9.27 -28.52 -13.01
N ALA A 73 8.33 -29.34 -12.53
CA ALA A 73 6.94 -28.97 -12.31
C ALA A 73 6.68 -28.01 -11.13
N TYR A 74 7.72 -27.56 -10.40
CA TYR A 74 7.57 -26.73 -9.19
C TYR A 74 6.74 -25.45 -9.42
N ARG A 75 6.93 -24.73 -10.54
CA ARG A 75 6.20 -23.48 -10.82
C ARG A 75 4.70 -23.73 -11.00
N SER A 76 4.33 -24.70 -11.84
CA SER A 76 2.94 -25.11 -12.09
C SER A 76 2.25 -25.56 -10.79
N TRP A 77 2.97 -26.32 -9.96
CA TRP A 77 2.52 -26.82 -8.67
C TRP A 77 2.33 -25.71 -7.62
N LEU A 78 3.27 -24.78 -7.50
CA LEU A 78 3.19 -23.57 -6.67
C LEU A 78 1.95 -22.74 -7.01
N ILE A 79 1.69 -22.54 -8.30
CA ILE A 79 0.52 -21.79 -8.79
C ILE A 79 -0.76 -22.57 -8.47
N ALA A 80 -0.81 -23.88 -8.69
CA ALA A 80 -1.97 -24.71 -8.35
C ALA A 80 -2.30 -24.71 -6.85
N ILE A 81 -1.29 -24.72 -5.96
CA ILE A 81 -1.50 -24.54 -4.50
C ILE A 81 -2.11 -23.17 -4.22
N THR A 82 -1.51 -22.11 -4.77
CA THR A 82 -1.95 -20.73 -4.55
C THR A 82 -3.40 -20.51 -5.02
N VAL A 83 -3.73 -21.00 -6.22
CA VAL A 83 -5.06 -20.89 -6.84
C VAL A 83 -6.10 -21.71 -6.08
N ARG A 84 -5.72 -22.86 -5.50
CA ARG A 84 -6.60 -23.60 -4.59
C ARG A 84 -6.88 -22.81 -3.32
N GLN A 85 -5.88 -22.20 -2.68
CA GLN A 85 -6.09 -21.47 -1.42
C GLN A 85 -6.98 -20.24 -1.56
N ILE A 86 -6.80 -19.42 -2.61
CA ILE A 86 -7.72 -18.29 -2.87
C ILE A 86 -9.15 -18.76 -3.16
N SER A 87 -9.31 -19.93 -3.82
CA SER A 87 -10.61 -20.53 -4.09
C SER A 87 -11.29 -21.08 -2.82
N ASP A 88 -10.54 -21.81 -1.99
CA ASP A 88 -11.01 -22.34 -0.70
C ASP A 88 -11.47 -21.19 0.23
N ARG A 89 -10.69 -20.10 0.30
CA ARG A 89 -10.97 -18.92 1.13
C ARG A 89 -12.22 -18.17 0.63
N GLY A 90 -12.39 -18.05 -0.69
CA GLY A 90 -13.61 -17.50 -1.31
C GLY A 90 -14.87 -18.33 -1.03
N GLN A 91 -14.80 -19.66 -1.18
CA GLN A 91 -15.93 -20.55 -0.90
C GLN A 91 -16.37 -20.50 0.58
N ARG A 92 -15.41 -20.41 1.51
CA ARG A 92 -15.70 -20.25 2.95
C ARG A 92 -16.41 -18.93 3.25
N ARG A 93 -16.00 -17.81 2.65
CA ARG A 93 -16.73 -16.53 2.78
C ARG A 93 -18.17 -16.66 2.32
N VAL A 94 -18.39 -17.19 1.11
CA VAL A 94 -19.74 -17.38 0.56
C VAL A 94 -20.62 -18.24 1.48
N ALA A 95 -20.06 -19.30 2.10
CA ALA A 95 -20.78 -20.12 3.06
C ALA A 95 -21.15 -19.38 4.36
N LEU A 96 -20.28 -18.49 4.86
CA LEU A 96 -20.56 -17.64 6.02
C LEU A 96 -21.62 -16.57 5.70
N ASP A 97 -21.51 -15.90 4.56
CA ASP A 97 -22.46 -14.87 4.10
C ASP A 97 -23.88 -15.42 3.90
N HIS A 98 -24.01 -16.71 3.56
CA HIS A 98 -25.31 -17.40 3.44
C HIS A 98 -25.82 -18.00 4.76
N GLY A 99 -24.99 -18.04 5.81
CA GLY A 99 -25.36 -18.56 7.13
C GLY A 99 -25.63 -17.49 8.19
N ALA A 100 -25.02 -16.31 8.07
CA ALA A 100 -25.14 -15.23 9.05
C ALA A 100 -26.36 -14.34 8.79
N ASN A 101 -27.26 -14.22 9.77
CA ASN A 101 -28.38 -13.28 9.70
C ASN A 101 -27.94 -11.83 9.99
N ARG A 102 -27.31 -11.22 8.97
CA ARG A 102 -27.20 -9.77 8.70
C ARG A 102 -26.52 -8.82 9.70
N ASP A 103 -26.22 -9.23 10.93
CA ASP A 103 -25.43 -8.44 11.90
C ASP A 103 -23.97 -8.92 11.96
N VAL A 104 -23.25 -8.73 10.85
CA VAL A 104 -21.77 -8.78 10.81
C VAL A 104 -21.29 -7.50 10.14
N ALA A 105 -20.37 -6.78 10.79
CA ALA A 105 -19.80 -5.56 10.23
C ALA A 105 -19.14 -5.88 8.88
N SER A 106 -19.65 -5.31 7.79
CA SER A 106 -19.02 -5.50 6.48
C SER A 106 -17.65 -4.83 6.50
N GLU A 107 -16.58 -5.61 6.40
CA GLU A 107 -15.23 -5.12 6.10
C GLU A 107 -15.32 -4.26 4.83
N VAL A 108 -15.29 -2.94 5.00
CA VAL A 108 -15.25 -2.01 3.88
C VAL A 108 -13.85 -2.16 3.29
N PRO A 109 -13.70 -2.65 2.03
CA PRO A 109 -12.38 -2.80 1.46
C PRO A 109 -11.72 -1.43 1.37
N ASP A 110 -10.58 -1.26 2.02
CA ASP A 110 -9.84 -0.01 2.00
C ASP A 110 -9.40 0.30 0.54
N PRO A 111 -9.84 1.41 -0.06
CA PRO A 111 -9.42 1.80 -1.40
C PRO A 111 -7.92 2.11 -1.51
N ALA A 112 -7.19 2.35 -0.40
CA ALA A 112 -5.75 2.51 -0.41
C ALA A 112 -4.98 1.17 -0.41
N ALA A 113 -5.49 0.15 0.29
CA ALA A 113 -5.01 -1.23 0.25
C ALA A 113 -5.39 -2.00 -1.03
N ASP A 114 -6.27 -1.45 -1.88
CA ASP A 114 -6.71 -2.13 -3.09
C ASP A 114 -5.54 -2.39 -4.07
N PHE A 115 -5.45 -3.64 -4.53
CA PHE A 115 -4.27 -4.09 -5.28
C PHE A 115 -4.13 -3.46 -6.67
N ALA A 116 -5.21 -2.90 -7.24
CA ALA A 116 -5.11 -2.09 -8.45
C ALA A 116 -4.51 -0.73 -8.14
N GLY A 117 -4.91 -0.09 -7.03
CA GLY A 117 -4.28 1.12 -6.48
C GLY A 117 -2.78 0.93 -6.27
N ILE A 118 -2.39 -0.12 -5.53
CA ILE A 118 -0.99 -0.46 -5.29
C ILE A 118 -0.24 -0.76 -6.61
N THR A 119 -0.88 -1.45 -7.56
CA THR A 119 -0.29 -1.71 -8.90
C THR A 119 -0.04 -0.40 -9.67
N ILE A 120 -0.96 0.56 -9.63
CA ILE A 120 -0.81 1.85 -10.31
C ILE A 120 0.34 2.64 -9.71
N LEU A 121 0.39 2.74 -8.37
CA LEU A 121 1.39 3.51 -7.65
C LEU A 121 2.81 2.92 -7.85
N ARG A 122 3.00 1.63 -7.58
CA ARG A 122 4.35 1.02 -7.61
C ARG A 122 4.91 0.78 -9.01
N LEU A 123 4.06 0.66 -10.03
CA LEU A 123 4.51 0.50 -11.43
C LEU A 123 4.45 1.81 -12.23
N GLY A 124 4.14 2.95 -11.60
CA GLY A 124 4.05 4.25 -12.27
C GLY A 124 3.04 4.29 -13.42
N LEU A 125 1.91 3.59 -13.29
CA LEU A 125 0.99 3.42 -14.41
C LEU A 125 0.26 4.74 -14.72
N THR A 126 0.53 5.27 -15.91
CA THR A 126 -0.07 6.48 -16.46
C THR A 126 -0.99 6.15 -17.65
N GLY A 127 -1.83 7.12 -18.03
CA GLY A 127 -2.69 7.06 -19.23
C GLY A 127 -3.40 5.73 -19.44
N GLN A 128 -3.23 5.15 -20.63
CA GLN A 128 -3.91 3.90 -21.03
C GLN A 128 -3.57 2.69 -20.14
N ARG A 129 -2.35 2.62 -19.57
CA ARG A 129 -1.98 1.55 -18.63
C ARG A 129 -2.68 1.72 -17.27
N ARG A 130 -2.86 2.95 -16.81
CA ARG A 130 -3.62 3.26 -15.60
C ARG A 130 -5.07 2.81 -15.72
N GLU A 131 -5.70 3.08 -16.85
CA GLU A 131 -7.09 2.68 -17.12
C GLU A 131 -7.30 1.16 -17.04
N VAL A 132 -6.33 0.36 -17.52
CA VAL A 132 -6.37 -1.13 -17.45
C VAL A 132 -6.25 -1.63 -16.02
N ALA A 133 -5.40 -1.02 -15.21
CA ALA A 133 -5.32 -1.36 -13.80
C ALA A 133 -6.59 -0.91 -13.05
N GLU A 134 -7.08 0.31 -13.27
CA GLU A 134 -8.29 0.80 -12.62
C GLU A 134 -9.56 0.01 -13.00
N SER A 135 -9.59 -0.61 -14.20
CA SER A 135 -10.73 -1.40 -14.66
C SER A 135 -10.81 -2.82 -14.09
N THR A 136 -9.77 -3.35 -13.45
CA THR A 136 -9.81 -4.68 -12.79
C THR A 136 -10.87 -4.74 -11.68
N ARG A 137 -11.07 -3.63 -10.96
CA ARG A 137 -12.08 -3.49 -9.88
C ARG A 137 -13.51 -3.75 -10.34
N TRP A 138 -13.75 -3.72 -11.65
CA TRP A 138 -15.05 -3.92 -12.28
C TRP A 138 -15.24 -5.33 -12.86
N VAL A 139 -14.26 -6.23 -12.74
CA VAL A 139 -14.38 -7.65 -13.12
C VAL A 139 -15.28 -8.39 -12.11
N ASP A 140 -16.03 -9.39 -12.57
CA ASP A 140 -16.94 -10.16 -11.72
C ASP A 140 -16.16 -11.09 -10.77
N GLU A 141 -16.68 -11.31 -9.55
CA GLU A 141 -15.98 -12.04 -8.48
C GLU A 141 -15.53 -13.45 -8.91
N GLY A 142 -16.36 -14.16 -9.69
CA GLY A 142 -16.04 -15.49 -10.22
C GLY A 142 -14.93 -15.55 -11.27
N ASP A 143 -14.48 -14.41 -11.80
CA ASP A 143 -13.38 -14.30 -12.76
C ASP A 143 -12.11 -13.63 -12.16
N GLN A 144 -12.06 -13.34 -10.85
CA GLN A 144 -10.87 -12.72 -10.23
C GLN A 144 -9.63 -13.62 -10.24
N ASN A 145 -9.79 -14.91 -9.95
CA ASN A 145 -8.69 -15.89 -10.04
C ASN A 145 -8.20 -16.03 -11.49
N LEU A 146 -9.11 -15.91 -12.46
CA LEU A 146 -8.78 -15.94 -13.89
C LEU A 146 -8.01 -14.68 -14.31
N LEU A 147 -8.43 -13.51 -13.84
CA LEU A 147 -7.78 -12.22 -14.07
C LEU A 147 -6.36 -12.20 -13.51
N ALA A 148 -6.16 -12.73 -12.30
CA ALA A 148 -4.85 -12.83 -11.66
C ALA A 148 -3.86 -13.66 -12.49
N LEU A 149 -4.28 -14.82 -13.00
CA LEU A 149 -3.45 -15.69 -13.84
C LEU A 149 -3.26 -15.13 -15.25
N TRP A 150 -4.31 -14.60 -15.89
CA TRP A 150 -4.21 -14.00 -17.22
C TRP A 150 -3.30 -12.77 -17.23
N TRP A 151 -3.26 -11.97 -16.15
CA TRP A 151 -2.31 -10.87 -16.04
C TRP A 151 -0.87 -11.37 -16.12
N LEU A 152 -0.56 -12.48 -15.45
CA LEU A 152 0.77 -13.11 -15.48
C LEU A 152 1.11 -13.67 -16.86
N GLU A 153 0.13 -14.25 -17.55
CA GLU A 153 0.25 -14.68 -18.96
C GLU A 153 0.57 -13.48 -19.87
N ALA A 154 -0.17 -12.37 -19.71
CA ALA A 154 0.01 -11.15 -20.49
C ALA A 154 1.36 -10.44 -20.21
N THR A 155 1.93 -10.58 -19.02
CA THR A 155 3.30 -10.13 -18.71
C THR A 155 4.39 -11.09 -19.16
N GLY A 156 4.06 -12.32 -19.58
CA GLY A 156 5.02 -13.36 -19.97
C GLY A 156 5.65 -14.12 -18.80
N GLU A 157 5.04 -14.07 -17.61
CA GLU A 157 5.44 -14.80 -16.39
C GLU A 157 4.67 -16.13 -16.21
N LEU A 158 3.69 -16.41 -17.08
CA LEU A 158 2.90 -17.64 -17.09
C LEU A 158 2.59 -18.07 -18.54
N ASP A 159 2.30 -19.35 -18.77
CA ASP A 159 1.76 -19.83 -20.04
C ASP A 159 0.31 -20.34 -19.93
N ARG A 160 -0.29 -20.65 -21.08
CA ARG A 160 -1.70 -21.05 -21.18
C ARG A 160 -1.97 -22.42 -20.55
N ALA A 161 -0.99 -23.33 -20.56
CA ALA A 161 -1.15 -24.68 -20.02
C ALA A 161 -1.10 -24.64 -18.48
N ASP A 162 -0.14 -23.93 -17.90
CA ASP A 162 -0.06 -23.69 -16.45
C ASP A 162 -1.35 -23.02 -15.92
N LEU A 163 -1.84 -21.98 -16.62
CA LEU A 163 -3.07 -21.28 -16.27
C LEU A 163 -4.29 -22.21 -16.29
N ALA A 164 -4.42 -23.02 -17.35
CA ALA A 164 -5.54 -23.95 -17.49
C ALA A 164 -5.49 -25.06 -16.43
N ALA A 165 -4.31 -25.63 -16.19
CA ALA A 165 -4.07 -26.65 -15.16
C ALA A 165 -4.38 -26.14 -13.74
N ALA A 166 -3.92 -24.94 -13.39
CA ALA A 166 -4.16 -24.34 -12.07
C ALA A 166 -5.65 -24.07 -11.78
N LEU A 167 -6.46 -23.80 -12.82
CA LEU A 167 -7.92 -23.65 -12.72
C LEU A 167 -8.70 -24.98 -12.85
N GLY A 168 -8.03 -26.11 -13.14
CA GLY A 168 -8.69 -27.38 -13.41
C GLY A 168 -9.50 -27.41 -14.70
N MET A 169 -9.04 -26.69 -15.73
CA MET A 169 -9.74 -26.46 -17.00
C MET A 169 -8.95 -27.00 -18.20
N SER A 170 -9.64 -27.26 -19.32
CA SER A 170 -8.95 -27.39 -20.62
C SER A 170 -8.50 -26.03 -21.14
N GLU A 171 -7.41 -25.98 -21.90
CA GLU A 171 -6.93 -24.74 -22.55
C GLU A 171 -8.01 -24.08 -23.42
N SER A 172 -8.83 -24.89 -24.12
CA SER A 172 -9.96 -24.44 -24.92
C SER A 172 -11.03 -23.72 -24.10
N HIS A 173 -11.38 -24.24 -22.92
CA HIS A 173 -12.36 -23.62 -22.03
C HIS A 173 -11.75 -22.40 -21.32
N ALA A 174 -10.48 -22.46 -20.93
CA ALA A 174 -9.75 -21.32 -20.39
C ALA A 174 -9.70 -20.15 -21.40
N ALA A 175 -9.41 -20.42 -22.68
CA ALA A 175 -9.41 -19.40 -23.74
C ALA A 175 -10.77 -18.70 -23.90
N VAL A 176 -11.88 -19.45 -23.87
CA VAL A 176 -13.24 -18.87 -23.95
C VAL A 176 -13.57 -18.00 -22.74
N ARG A 177 -13.17 -18.40 -21.53
CA ARG A 177 -13.35 -17.54 -20.33
C ARG A 177 -12.48 -16.29 -20.39
N ILE A 178 -11.20 -16.43 -20.74
CA ILE A 178 -10.27 -15.30 -20.87
C ILE A 178 -10.81 -14.28 -21.87
N GLN A 179 -11.33 -14.71 -23.02
CA GLN A 179 -11.90 -13.78 -24.01
C GLN A 179 -13.09 -12.98 -23.44
N ARG A 180 -14.03 -13.63 -22.73
CA ARG A 180 -15.18 -12.95 -22.09
C ARG A 180 -14.75 -11.97 -20.99
N MET A 181 -13.79 -12.37 -20.17
CA MET A 181 -13.21 -11.52 -19.13
C MET A 181 -12.43 -10.32 -19.72
N LYS A 182 -11.75 -10.52 -20.86
CA LYS A 182 -11.08 -9.44 -21.61
C LYS A 182 -12.08 -8.44 -22.22
N GLU A 183 -13.19 -8.92 -22.77
CA GLU A 183 -14.30 -8.08 -23.24
C GLU A 183 -14.88 -7.24 -22.10
N GLN A 184 -15.16 -7.88 -20.96
CA GLN A 184 -15.57 -7.22 -19.72
C GLN A 184 -14.56 -6.17 -19.24
N LEU A 185 -13.26 -6.45 -19.32
CA LEU A 185 -12.20 -5.52 -18.90
C LEU A 185 -12.12 -4.30 -19.83
N GLN A 186 -12.31 -4.48 -21.15
CA GLN A 186 -12.40 -3.38 -22.12
C GLN A 186 -13.66 -2.52 -21.92
N VAL A 187 -14.82 -3.15 -21.71
CA VAL A 187 -16.08 -2.46 -21.35
C VAL A 187 -15.89 -1.59 -20.09
N SER A 188 -15.30 -2.19 -19.06
CA SER A 188 -15.01 -1.51 -17.79
C SER A 188 -14.01 -0.37 -17.95
N ARG A 189 -13.07 -0.51 -18.88
CA ARG A 189 -12.04 0.49 -19.16
C ARG A 189 -12.59 1.73 -19.86
N ALA A 190 -13.57 1.58 -20.76
CA ALA A 190 -14.29 2.70 -21.34
C ALA A 190 -15.08 3.48 -20.27
N VAL A 191 -15.71 2.78 -19.32
CA VAL A 191 -16.35 3.38 -18.13
C VAL A 191 -15.34 4.13 -17.27
N VAL A 192 -14.18 3.53 -16.96
CA VAL A 192 -13.09 4.20 -16.23
C VAL A 192 -12.63 5.46 -16.95
N ARG A 193 -12.40 5.44 -18.27
CA ARG A 193 -12.01 6.64 -19.02
C ARG A 193 -13.06 7.75 -18.91
N ALA A 194 -14.34 7.46 -19.09
CA ALA A 194 -15.42 8.45 -18.99
C ALA A 194 -15.61 9.01 -17.57
N LEU A 195 -15.28 8.22 -16.53
CA LEU A 195 -15.23 8.71 -15.14
C LEU A 195 -14.04 9.67 -14.94
N ARG A 196 -12.86 9.31 -15.49
CA ARG A 196 -11.63 10.11 -15.40
C ARG A 196 -11.64 11.40 -16.23
N SER A 197 -12.29 11.40 -17.40
CA SER A 197 -12.43 12.59 -18.24
C SER A 197 -13.41 13.62 -17.68
N GLY A 198 -14.26 13.20 -16.73
CA GLY A 198 -15.35 14.03 -16.22
C GLY A 198 -16.34 14.41 -17.32
N SER A 199 -16.68 13.47 -18.21
CA SER A 199 -17.39 13.73 -19.49
C SER A 199 -18.49 14.77 -19.36
N SER A 200 -18.43 15.79 -20.23
CA SER A 200 -19.36 16.93 -20.19
C SER A 200 -20.80 16.58 -20.59
N CYS A 201 -21.05 15.34 -21.07
CA CYS A 201 -22.37 14.84 -21.37
C CYS A 201 -23.34 15.03 -20.17
N PRO A 202 -24.51 15.69 -20.36
CA PRO A 202 -25.48 15.86 -19.28
C PRO A 202 -25.96 14.53 -18.68
N GLY A 203 -26.34 13.56 -19.52
CA GLY A 203 -26.81 12.25 -19.06
C GLY A 203 -25.74 11.42 -18.36
N TRP A 204 -24.46 11.61 -18.71
CA TRP A 204 -23.35 11.00 -17.96
C TRP A 204 -23.22 11.59 -16.56
N ARG A 205 -23.29 12.93 -16.44
CA ARG A 205 -23.22 13.63 -15.16
C ARG A 205 -24.41 13.32 -14.25
N GLU A 206 -25.60 13.06 -14.82
CA GLU A 206 -26.76 12.57 -14.07
C GLU A 206 -26.55 11.13 -13.60
N LEU A 207 -26.19 10.22 -14.51
CA LEU A 207 -26.00 8.80 -14.20
C LEU A 207 -24.85 8.53 -13.22
N SER A 208 -23.77 9.31 -13.29
CA SER A 208 -22.62 9.19 -12.39
C SER A 208 -22.85 9.82 -11.01
N ARG A 209 -23.74 10.83 -10.88
CA ARG A 209 -24.20 11.33 -9.57
C ARG A 209 -25.04 10.32 -8.79
N ALA A 210 -25.75 9.44 -9.50
CA ALA A 210 -26.55 8.39 -8.89
C ALA A 210 -25.72 7.15 -8.47
N TRP A 211 -24.42 7.13 -8.78
CA TRP A 211 -23.51 6.03 -8.44
C TRP A 211 -22.93 6.20 -7.03
N ASP A 212 -22.90 5.10 -6.27
CA ASP A 212 -22.36 4.99 -4.91
C ASP A 212 -20.82 4.97 -4.83
N GLY A 213 -20.14 5.24 -5.95
CA GLY A 213 -18.68 5.17 -6.06
C GLY A 213 -18.11 3.74 -6.01
N ARG A 214 -18.94 2.70 -5.86
CA ARG A 214 -18.50 1.29 -5.73
C ARG A 214 -18.63 0.54 -7.06
N PRO A 215 -17.53 0.04 -7.63
CA PRO A 215 -17.57 -0.82 -8.82
C PRO A 215 -18.47 -2.04 -8.58
N SER A 216 -19.42 -2.28 -9.49
CA SER A 216 -20.33 -3.43 -9.41
C SER A 216 -20.77 -3.91 -10.80
N PRO A 217 -21.24 -5.16 -10.95
CA PRO A 217 -21.70 -5.68 -12.24
C PRO A 217 -22.94 -4.95 -12.79
N LEU A 218 -23.75 -4.39 -11.89
CA LEU A 218 -24.93 -3.59 -12.20
C LEU A 218 -24.51 -2.18 -12.68
N TRP A 219 -23.61 -1.51 -11.97
CA TRP A 219 -23.11 -0.20 -12.36
C TRP A 219 -22.26 -0.26 -13.63
N ARG A 220 -21.43 -1.29 -13.80
CA ARG A 220 -20.70 -1.59 -15.05
C ARG A 220 -21.64 -1.57 -16.26
N LYS A 221 -22.74 -2.33 -16.19
CA LYS A 221 -23.73 -2.42 -17.28
C LYS A 221 -24.48 -1.11 -17.53
N ARG A 222 -24.85 -0.37 -16.48
CA ARG A 222 -25.52 0.95 -16.60
C ARG A 222 -24.61 2.00 -17.26
N LEU A 223 -23.40 2.16 -16.73
CA LEU A 223 -22.44 3.16 -17.20
C LEU A 223 -21.96 2.83 -18.61
N ALA A 224 -21.60 1.56 -18.89
CA ALA A 224 -21.16 1.14 -20.21
C ALA A 224 -22.22 1.36 -21.29
N ARG A 225 -23.50 1.09 -20.97
CA ARG A 225 -24.61 1.38 -21.89
C ARG A 225 -24.61 2.86 -22.30
N HIS A 226 -24.53 3.78 -21.35
CA HIS A 226 -24.49 5.22 -21.67
C HIS A 226 -23.24 5.59 -22.48
N VAL A 227 -22.07 5.01 -22.17
CA VAL A 227 -20.83 5.26 -22.94
C VAL A 227 -20.95 4.81 -24.39
N TRP A 228 -21.72 3.75 -24.68
CA TRP A 228 -21.91 3.20 -26.02
C TRP A 228 -23.09 3.81 -26.80
N GLU A 229 -24.17 4.19 -26.12
CA GLU A 229 -25.37 4.77 -26.75
C GLU A 229 -25.23 6.30 -26.95
N CYS A 230 -24.39 7.00 -26.18
CA CYS A 230 -24.19 8.43 -26.32
C CYS A 230 -23.01 8.77 -27.26
N TRP A 231 -23.29 9.39 -28.41
CA TRP A 231 -22.28 9.75 -29.41
C TRP A 231 -21.08 10.56 -28.87
N ARG A 232 -21.30 11.41 -27.85
CA ARG A 232 -20.21 12.16 -27.19
C ARG A 232 -19.28 11.24 -26.40
N CYS A 233 -19.85 10.36 -25.60
CA CYS A 233 -19.12 9.42 -24.75
C CYS A 233 -18.39 8.35 -25.59
N VAL A 234 -18.95 7.95 -26.73
CA VAL A 234 -18.26 7.11 -27.74
C VAL A 234 -17.03 7.85 -28.28
N GLY A 235 -17.17 9.11 -28.68
CA GLY A 235 -16.04 9.94 -29.17
C GLY A 235 -14.93 10.08 -28.14
N GLU A 236 -15.26 10.39 -26.88
CA GLU A 236 -14.30 10.48 -25.77
C GLU A 236 -13.61 9.13 -25.44
N THR A 237 -14.16 7.99 -25.86
CA THR A 237 -13.64 6.65 -25.55
C THR A 237 -13.11 5.85 -26.74
N GLY A 238 -13.08 6.42 -27.96
CA GLY A 238 -12.70 5.70 -29.18
C GLY A 238 -11.25 5.20 -29.24
N ASP A 239 -10.28 5.98 -28.74
CA ASP A 239 -8.84 5.61 -28.80
C ASP A 239 -8.41 4.68 -27.63
N LEU A 240 -8.84 3.42 -27.66
CA LEU A 240 -8.48 2.41 -26.67
C LEU A 240 -7.57 1.33 -27.27
N LEU A 241 -6.27 1.39 -26.98
CA LEU A 241 -5.31 0.34 -27.38
C LEU A 241 -5.68 -1.03 -26.80
N PRO A 242 -5.41 -2.16 -27.49
CA PRO A 242 -5.66 -3.49 -26.97
C PRO A 242 -4.92 -3.76 -25.64
N ILE A 243 -5.66 -4.27 -24.64
CA ILE A 243 -5.15 -4.52 -23.28
C ILE A 243 -3.89 -5.39 -23.23
N ASP A 244 -3.77 -6.39 -24.10
CA ASP A 244 -2.59 -7.26 -24.17
C ASP A 244 -1.31 -6.47 -24.49
N ARG A 245 -1.40 -5.45 -25.37
CA ARG A 245 -0.27 -4.56 -25.70
C ARG A 245 0.07 -3.60 -24.56
N LEU A 246 -0.90 -3.27 -23.71
CA LEU A 246 -0.70 -2.42 -22.54
C LEU A 246 -0.04 -3.18 -21.39
N LEU A 247 -0.34 -4.48 -21.22
CA LEU A 247 0.25 -5.32 -20.17
C LEU A 247 1.62 -5.91 -20.53
N ALA A 248 1.90 -6.12 -21.82
CA ALA A 248 3.16 -6.69 -22.28
C ALA A 248 4.40 -5.97 -21.70
N GLY A 249 5.30 -6.75 -21.09
CA GLY A 249 6.56 -6.25 -20.53
C GLY A 249 6.44 -5.49 -19.20
N LEU A 250 5.26 -5.41 -18.56
CA LEU A 250 5.18 -4.94 -17.17
C LEU A 250 5.85 -5.96 -16.23
N PRO A 251 6.69 -5.53 -15.28
CA PRO A 251 7.26 -6.42 -14.27
C PRO A 251 6.20 -6.84 -13.25
N LEU A 252 6.47 -7.93 -12.52
CA LEU A 252 5.73 -8.27 -11.31
C LEU A 252 5.81 -7.12 -10.29
N LEU A 253 4.72 -6.94 -9.53
CA LEU A 253 4.68 -5.97 -8.44
C LEU A 253 5.74 -6.34 -7.39
N PRO A 254 6.67 -5.43 -7.00
CA PRO A 254 7.64 -5.73 -5.95
C PRO A 254 6.92 -5.90 -4.61
N VAL A 255 7.34 -6.92 -3.86
CA VAL A 255 6.79 -7.27 -2.55
C VAL A 255 7.21 -6.20 -1.52
N PRO A 256 6.33 -5.74 -0.62
CA PRO A 256 6.70 -4.78 0.40
C PRO A 256 7.80 -5.37 1.32
N PRO A 257 8.84 -4.61 1.71
CA PRO A 257 9.89 -5.14 2.59
C PRO A 257 9.36 -5.68 3.92
N ARG A 258 8.39 -4.98 4.53
CA ARG A 258 7.70 -5.45 5.76
C ARG A 258 7.00 -6.80 5.58
N SER A 259 6.29 -6.98 4.46
CA SER A 259 5.61 -8.24 4.13
C SER A 259 6.62 -9.35 3.90
N ALA A 260 7.70 -9.10 3.16
CA ALA A 260 8.76 -10.07 2.95
C ALA A 260 9.43 -10.50 4.27
N VAL A 261 9.74 -9.54 5.16
CA VAL A 261 10.31 -9.84 6.50
C VAL A 261 9.32 -10.60 7.38
N GLY A 262 8.05 -10.19 7.44
CA GLY A 262 7.02 -10.86 8.24
C GLY A 262 6.76 -12.30 7.78
N ILE A 263 6.63 -12.50 6.46
CA ILE A 263 6.43 -13.82 5.86
C ILE A 263 7.65 -14.73 6.11
N VAL A 264 8.88 -14.24 5.89
CA VAL A 264 10.10 -15.02 6.13
C VAL A 264 10.28 -15.34 7.62
N ALA A 265 9.99 -14.39 8.52
CA ALA A 265 10.01 -14.64 9.96
C ALA A 265 8.96 -15.68 10.39
N GLY A 266 7.76 -15.65 9.80
CA GLY A 266 6.70 -16.63 10.03
C GLY A 266 7.02 -18.04 9.49
N LEU A 267 7.82 -18.12 8.41
CA LEU A 267 8.39 -19.39 7.93
C LEU A 267 9.47 -19.90 8.89
N ALA A 268 10.41 -19.05 9.32
CA ALA A 268 11.50 -19.44 10.22
C ALA A 268 11.02 -19.85 11.63
N GLN A 269 9.95 -19.24 12.14
CA GLN A 269 9.31 -19.65 13.40
C GLN A 269 8.50 -20.94 13.27
N SER A 270 8.11 -21.33 12.06
CA SER A 270 7.38 -22.56 11.78
C SER A 270 8.33 -23.75 11.67
N THR A 271 8.98 -24.13 12.78
CA THR A 271 9.88 -25.29 12.84
C THR A 271 9.17 -26.55 12.34
N VAL A 272 9.50 -26.98 11.12
CA VAL A 272 9.11 -28.30 10.62
C VAL A 272 9.82 -29.32 11.51
N PRO A 273 9.10 -30.20 12.23
CA PRO A 273 9.77 -31.24 13.01
C PRO A 273 10.59 -32.11 12.04
N PRO A 274 11.87 -32.39 12.32
CA PRO A 274 12.68 -33.20 11.43
C PRO A 274 11.99 -34.56 11.26
N VAL A 275 11.68 -34.92 10.02
CA VAL A 275 11.18 -36.26 9.70
C VAL A 275 12.27 -37.24 10.11
N ALA A 276 12.05 -37.95 11.21
CA ALA A 276 13.02 -38.88 11.75
C ALA A 276 13.44 -39.85 10.66
N ALA A 277 14.74 -39.91 10.36
CA ALA A 277 15.28 -40.73 9.28
C ALA A 277 15.17 -42.22 9.65
N THR A 278 13.98 -42.79 9.45
CA THR A 278 13.75 -44.23 9.53
C THR A 278 14.65 -44.91 8.51
N GLN A 279 15.72 -45.54 9.00
CA GLN A 279 16.70 -46.22 8.17
C GLN A 279 15.99 -47.23 7.28
N TYR A 280 15.99 -46.99 5.97
CA TYR A 280 15.36 -47.88 5.00
C TYR A 280 16.22 -49.12 4.81
N VAL A 281 16.10 -50.08 5.72
CA VAL A 281 16.68 -51.42 5.56
C VAL A 281 16.01 -52.08 4.37
N ALA A 282 16.71 -52.16 3.25
CA ALA A 282 16.16 -52.70 2.02
C ALA A 282 15.86 -54.21 2.19
N PRO A 283 14.63 -54.68 1.94
CA PRO A 283 14.35 -56.11 1.86
C PRO A 283 15.05 -56.70 0.63
N ALA A 284 15.62 -57.91 0.80
CA ALA A 284 16.39 -58.57 -0.25
C ALA A 284 15.53 -58.93 -1.48
N ALA A 285 16.16 -58.98 -2.66
CA ALA A 285 15.48 -59.25 -3.91
C ALA A 285 14.98 -60.71 -3.99
N ALA A 286 13.74 -60.88 -4.47
CA ALA A 286 13.19 -62.15 -4.90
C ALA A 286 12.81 -62.06 -6.38
N HIS A 287 13.41 -62.91 -7.22
CA HIS A 287 13.11 -63.00 -8.65
C HIS A 287 11.75 -63.67 -8.91
N PRO A 288 11.13 -63.36 -10.05
CA PRO A 288 10.56 -64.42 -10.89
C PRO A 288 11.17 -64.41 -12.30
N ALA A 289 11.35 -65.61 -12.87
CA ALA A 289 11.74 -65.83 -14.25
C ALA A 289 10.50 -66.06 -15.16
N PRO A 290 10.60 -65.88 -16.49
CA PRO A 290 9.45 -65.91 -17.40
C PRO A 290 9.12 -67.32 -17.95
N PRO A 291 7.97 -67.45 -18.62
CA PRO A 291 7.97 -68.12 -19.94
C PRO A 291 7.26 -67.30 -21.04
N THR A 292 7.31 -67.79 -22.28
CA THR A 292 6.97 -67.06 -23.52
C THR A 292 6.04 -67.83 -24.47
N ARG A 293 5.27 -67.10 -25.31
CA ARG A 293 4.55 -67.56 -26.54
C ARG A 293 3.33 -68.49 -26.28
N GLN A 294 2.33 -68.65 -27.18
CA GLN A 294 1.98 -68.10 -28.51
C GLN A 294 0.43 -67.91 -28.55
N ALA A 295 -0.19 -66.97 -29.31
CA ALA A 295 -0.74 -67.11 -30.69
C ALA A 295 -1.60 -68.39 -30.93
N VAL A 296 -2.72 -68.43 -31.68
CA VAL A 296 -3.24 -67.60 -32.80
C VAL A 296 -4.81 -67.60 -32.83
N GLU A 297 -5.41 -66.70 -33.64
CA GLU A 297 -6.67 -66.83 -34.45
C GLU A 297 -7.90 -65.93 -34.11
N ALA A 298 -8.81 -65.57 -35.04
CA ALA A 298 -8.73 -65.17 -36.47
C ALA A 298 -10.09 -64.61 -36.99
N PHE A 299 -10.09 -63.76 -38.04
CA PHE A 299 -11.24 -63.26 -38.86
C PHE A 299 -12.46 -62.58 -38.18
N GLY A 300 -13.20 -61.63 -38.79
CA GLY A 300 -12.95 -60.80 -39.98
C GLY A 300 -14.00 -60.88 -41.11
N ARG A 301 -14.97 -59.93 -41.15
CA ARG A 301 -15.88 -59.52 -42.28
C ARG A 301 -16.99 -58.59 -41.74
N THR A 302 -17.75 -57.74 -42.47
CA THR A 302 -17.49 -56.68 -43.49
C THR A 302 -18.82 -55.99 -43.85
N ALA A 303 -18.77 -54.76 -44.38
CA ALA A 303 -19.89 -53.96 -44.94
C ALA A 303 -20.95 -53.40 -43.94
N GLY A 304 -21.60 -52.25 -44.20
CA GLY A 304 -21.35 -51.27 -45.27
C GLY A 304 -22.40 -50.14 -45.41
N ARG A 305 -22.07 -49.16 -46.29
CA ARG A 305 -22.90 -48.04 -46.82
C ARG A 305 -23.19 -46.79 -45.94
N ARG A 306 -22.93 -45.63 -46.57
CA ARG A 306 -23.50 -44.26 -46.34
C ARG A 306 -24.69 -44.06 -47.35
N PRO A 307 -25.31 -42.87 -47.61
CA PRO A 307 -25.04 -41.49 -47.11
C PRO A 307 -26.27 -40.56 -46.84
N ASN A 308 -25.98 -39.34 -46.35
CA ASN A 308 -26.78 -38.10 -46.40
C ASN A 308 -28.15 -38.11 -45.65
N GLY A 309 -28.70 -36.98 -45.21
CA GLY A 309 -28.20 -35.59 -45.17
C GLY A 309 -29.28 -34.60 -44.69
N ALA A 310 -28.94 -33.31 -44.67
CA ALA A 310 -29.80 -32.15 -44.35
C ALA A 310 -30.22 -31.90 -42.89
N ALA A 311 -30.40 -30.60 -42.62
CA ALA A 311 -31.03 -29.93 -41.47
C ALA A 311 -32.14 -29.01 -42.08
N PRO A 312 -32.89 -28.12 -41.37
CA PRO A 312 -32.67 -27.63 -40.00
C PRO A 312 -33.94 -27.31 -39.15
N ARG A 313 -33.68 -26.61 -38.04
CA ARG A 313 -34.52 -25.59 -37.36
C ARG A 313 -35.62 -26.00 -36.39
N ASP A 314 -35.77 -25.06 -35.44
CA ASP A 314 -36.89 -24.71 -34.56
C ASP A 314 -37.47 -25.79 -33.63
N ALA A 315 -38.04 -25.50 -32.46
CA ALA A 315 -37.92 -24.47 -31.41
C ALA A 315 -39.18 -24.67 -30.52
N HIS A 316 -39.13 -24.30 -29.24
CA HIS A 316 -40.24 -24.42 -28.27
C HIS A 316 -40.63 -25.89 -27.90
N ALA A 317 -41.15 -26.21 -26.70
CA ALA A 317 -41.15 -25.48 -25.42
C ALA A 317 -41.49 -26.43 -24.23
N ARG A 318 -41.60 -25.84 -23.03
CA ARG A 318 -42.33 -26.33 -21.82
C ARG A 318 -41.72 -27.47 -20.97
N ARG A 319 -41.11 -27.03 -19.86
CA ARG A 319 -41.33 -27.48 -18.46
C ARG A 319 -42.69 -28.19 -18.19
N PRO A 320 -42.88 -28.83 -17.01
CA PRO A 320 -41.97 -29.67 -16.21
C PRO A 320 -42.69 -30.90 -15.57
N ARG A 321 -42.00 -31.70 -14.74
CA ARG A 321 -42.61 -32.21 -13.48
C ARG A 321 -41.59 -32.69 -12.43
N ARG A 322 -42.03 -32.73 -11.17
CA ARG A 322 -41.34 -33.33 -10.00
C ARG A 322 -42.00 -34.66 -9.65
N LEU A 323 -41.25 -35.55 -8.98
CA LEU A 323 -41.60 -36.51 -7.89
C LEU A 323 -40.29 -37.34 -7.71
N SER A 324 -39.52 -37.35 -6.60
CA SER A 324 -39.75 -37.55 -5.14
C SER A 324 -39.68 -39.02 -4.71
N SER A 325 -39.39 -39.27 -3.40
CA SER A 325 -39.13 -40.59 -2.73
C SER A 325 -37.74 -41.21 -2.98
N LEU A 326 -37.10 -41.99 -2.09
CA LEU A 326 -37.12 -42.24 -0.61
C LEU A 326 -35.71 -42.83 -0.25
N ILE A 327 -34.98 -42.43 0.81
CA ILE A 327 -34.91 -43.06 2.19
C ILE A 327 -34.48 -44.56 2.21
N PRO A 328 -33.58 -45.06 3.11
CA PRO A 328 -32.52 -44.42 3.93
C PRO A 328 -31.27 -45.33 4.29
N PHE A 329 -30.49 -44.92 5.32
CA PHE A 329 -29.68 -45.68 6.33
C PHE A 329 -28.78 -46.90 6.01
N GLY A 330 -27.62 -46.94 6.69
CA GLY A 330 -26.79 -48.14 6.92
C GLY A 330 -25.50 -47.82 7.72
N SER A 331 -25.40 -48.24 8.98
CA SER A 331 -24.35 -47.80 9.93
C SER A 331 -23.55 -48.95 10.55
N ALA A 332 -22.27 -48.72 10.89
CA ALA A 332 -21.49 -49.56 11.81
C ALA A 332 -20.44 -48.74 12.59
N ARG A 333 -20.01 -49.23 13.77
CA ARG A 333 -19.05 -48.61 14.71
C ARG A 333 -18.10 -49.66 15.28
N ASN A 334 -16.93 -49.21 15.78
CA ASN A 334 -16.26 -49.52 17.07
C ASN A 334 -14.82 -48.96 16.99
N ALA A 335 -14.22 -48.25 17.96
CA ALA A 335 -14.04 -48.47 19.42
C ALA A 335 -13.05 -49.62 19.73
N GLY A 336 -11.99 -49.47 20.54
CA GLY A 336 -11.67 -48.43 21.54
C GLY A 336 -10.15 -48.21 21.82
N PRO A 337 -9.73 -47.84 23.06
CA PRO A 337 -8.54 -46.99 23.28
C PRO A 337 -7.37 -47.58 24.10
N ILE A 338 -6.21 -46.91 24.08
CA ILE A 338 -5.15 -46.95 25.11
C ILE A 338 -4.63 -45.52 25.35
N ALA A 339 -4.22 -45.20 26.58
CA ALA A 339 -3.56 -43.94 26.93
C ALA A 339 -2.25 -44.19 27.70
N ALA A 340 -1.27 -43.31 27.54
CA ALA A 340 -0.07 -43.23 28.37
C ALA A 340 0.47 -41.78 28.36
N ALA A 341 1.02 -41.33 29.48
CA ALA A 341 1.62 -40.01 29.61
C ALA A 341 3.07 -40.13 30.07
N VAL A 342 3.96 -39.31 29.51
CA VAL A 342 5.31 -39.07 30.01
C VAL A 342 5.56 -37.57 29.97
N ALA A 343 5.92 -36.99 31.12
CA ALA A 343 6.39 -35.62 31.22
C ALA A 343 7.89 -35.64 31.56
N VAL A 344 8.68 -34.82 30.86
CA VAL A 344 10.04 -34.49 31.25
C VAL A 344 10.18 -32.98 31.14
N ALA A 345 10.57 -32.33 32.23
CA ALA A 345 10.84 -30.90 32.27
C ALA A 345 12.36 -30.67 32.33
N ALA A 346 12.81 -29.65 31.63
CA ALA A 346 14.12 -29.02 31.83
C ALA A 346 13.91 -27.51 32.00
N LEU A 347 14.66 -26.90 32.92
CA LEU A 347 14.50 -25.52 33.39
C LEU A 347 15.83 -24.76 33.29
N VAL A 348 15.87 -23.52 33.82
CA VAL A 348 17.05 -22.62 33.94
C VAL A 348 17.39 -21.87 32.64
N VAL A 349 17.54 -20.54 32.58
CA VAL A 349 17.26 -19.36 33.46
C VAL A 349 17.16 -18.14 32.50
N GLY A 350 16.41 -17.04 32.68
CA GLY A 350 15.54 -16.47 33.72
C GLY A 350 14.86 -15.22 33.10
N ALA A 351 14.61 -14.06 33.72
CA ALA A 351 14.29 -13.57 35.07
C ALA A 351 14.38 -12.01 35.02
N ILE A 352 13.62 -11.12 35.69
CA ILE A 352 12.36 -11.12 36.49
C ILE A 352 11.96 -9.61 36.57
N VAL A 353 10.69 -9.14 36.55
CA VAL A 353 9.65 -9.09 37.61
C VAL A 353 8.26 -8.86 36.98
N VAL A 354 7.21 -9.46 37.55
CA VAL A 354 5.82 -8.96 37.46
C VAL A 354 5.29 -8.74 38.89
N ALA A 355 4.46 -7.72 39.11
CA ALA A 355 3.76 -7.50 40.37
C ALA A 355 2.32 -7.04 40.14
N GLN A 356 1.37 -7.98 40.23
CA GLN A 356 -0.05 -7.66 40.45
C GLN A 356 -0.35 -7.70 41.95
N ARG A 357 -1.31 -6.88 42.40
CA ARG A 357 -2.02 -7.08 43.67
C ARG A 357 -3.51 -6.88 43.46
N THR A 358 -4.30 -7.78 44.04
CA THR A 358 -5.76 -7.72 44.10
C THR A 358 -6.21 -6.89 45.31
N GLY A 359 -7.39 -6.24 45.21
CA GLY A 359 -7.93 -5.43 46.31
C GLY A 359 -9.28 -4.76 46.01
N SER A 360 -10.35 -5.43 46.46
CA SER A 360 -11.67 -4.91 46.92
C SER A 360 -12.28 -3.60 46.39
N ALA A 361 -13.51 -3.70 45.90
CA ALA A 361 -14.57 -2.66 45.98
C ALA A 361 -15.09 -2.51 47.44
N PRO A 362 -16.00 -1.58 47.85
CA PRO A 362 -17.00 -0.79 47.10
C PRO A 362 -17.03 0.71 47.56
N PRO A 363 -18.13 1.52 47.51
CA PRO A 363 -19.43 1.38 46.84
C PRO A 363 -19.85 2.59 45.95
N SER A 364 -21.06 2.51 45.40
CA SER A 364 -21.74 3.57 44.62
C SER A 364 -22.27 4.71 45.51
N VAL A 365 -22.37 5.92 44.94
CA VAL A 365 -23.19 7.04 45.45
C VAL A 365 -24.10 7.52 44.32
N ALA A 366 -25.36 7.80 44.64
CA ALA A 366 -26.42 8.00 43.65
C ALA A 366 -26.43 9.40 43.00
N ALA A 367 -26.98 9.48 41.79
CA ALA A 367 -27.37 10.73 41.16
C ALA A 367 -28.79 11.15 41.59
N PRO A 368 -29.09 12.45 41.71
CA PRO A 368 -30.45 12.97 41.62
C PRO A 368 -30.88 13.03 40.13
N ALA A 369 -32.18 12.89 39.87
CA ALA A 369 -32.76 12.95 38.53
C ALA A 369 -33.75 14.13 38.42
N GLY A 370 -34.04 14.56 37.19
CA GLY A 370 -34.89 15.70 36.86
C GLY A 370 -34.09 16.94 36.42
N GLU A 371 -34.59 17.80 35.52
CA GLU A 371 -35.86 17.73 34.78
C GLU A 371 -35.77 18.50 33.45
N ALA A 372 -36.49 18.03 32.43
CA ALA A 372 -36.72 18.70 31.15
C ALA A 372 -37.99 18.10 30.50
N PRO A 373 -38.65 18.73 29.49
CA PRO A 373 -38.32 20.02 28.85
C PRO A 373 -39.49 21.03 28.81
N ARG A 374 -39.22 22.33 28.56
CA ARG A 374 -40.21 23.27 27.96
C ARG A 374 -39.58 24.28 26.99
N SER A 375 -40.26 24.46 25.86
CA SER A 375 -40.06 25.47 24.80
C SER A 375 -41.36 25.49 23.96
N PRO A 376 -41.65 26.51 23.11
CA PRO A 376 -40.99 27.79 22.88
C PRO A 376 -41.94 29.01 23.04
N THR A 377 -41.49 30.23 22.74
CA THR A 377 -42.24 31.34 22.09
C THR A 377 -41.23 32.39 21.56
N ALA A 378 -41.63 33.26 20.64
CA ALA A 378 -40.74 33.98 19.70
C ALA A 378 -40.68 35.53 19.91
N LEU A 379 -40.26 36.26 18.86
CA LEU A 379 -40.03 37.72 18.71
C LEU A 379 -38.69 38.25 19.26
N ALA A 380 -37.99 39.23 18.65
CA ALA A 380 -38.03 39.77 17.26
C ALA A 380 -36.71 40.55 16.96
N SER A 381 -36.40 40.80 15.68
CA SER A 381 -35.16 41.50 15.26
C SER A 381 -35.34 43.00 14.97
N PRO A 382 -34.37 43.88 15.32
CA PRO A 382 -34.27 45.25 14.83
C PRO A 382 -33.32 45.41 13.61
N PRO A 383 -33.43 46.48 12.80
CA PRO A 383 -32.67 46.69 11.55
C PRO A 383 -31.41 47.60 11.70
N PRO A 384 -30.52 47.66 10.67
CA PRO A 384 -29.34 48.54 10.65
C PRO A 384 -29.62 49.94 10.06
N PRO A 385 -28.85 50.99 10.45
CA PRO A 385 -28.90 52.33 9.85
C PRO A 385 -27.97 52.47 8.62
N THR A 386 -28.17 53.54 7.84
CA THR A 386 -27.58 53.72 6.49
C THR A 386 -26.56 54.86 6.33
N THR A 387 -25.76 54.70 5.29
CA THR A 387 -24.90 55.62 4.52
C THR A 387 -25.11 57.14 4.68
N SER A 388 -24.00 57.90 4.77
CA SER A 388 -23.94 59.30 4.28
C SER A 388 -22.52 59.74 3.87
N ALA A 389 -22.44 60.64 2.89
CA ALA A 389 -21.28 61.34 2.30
C ALA A 389 -21.82 62.45 1.35
N PRO A 390 -21.03 63.31 0.66
CA PRO A 390 -19.58 63.59 0.75
C PRO A 390 -19.24 65.12 0.86
N LYS A 391 -17.94 65.48 0.95
CA LYS A 391 -17.38 66.74 0.40
C LYS A 391 -15.87 66.58 0.12
N ALA A 392 -15.26 67.44 -0.70
CA ALA A 392 -13.98 67.14 -1.37
C ALA A 392 -13.00 68.32 -1.52
N ALA A 393 -11.73 67.95 -1.77
CA ALA A 393 -10.66 68.72 -2.45
C ALA A 393 -10.05 69.94 -1.71
N PRO A 394 -8.86 70.45 -2.11
CA PRO A 394 -7.98 70.05 -3.24
C PRO A 394 -6.59 69.52 -2.83
N ALA A 395 -5.72 69.28 -3.82
CA ALA A 395 -4.41 68.64 -3.67
C ALA A 395 -3.22 69.58 -3.98
N ALA A 396 -2.02 69.20 -3.54
CA ALA A 396 -0.74 69.74 -3.98
C ALA A 396 0.33 68.60 -4.01
N SER A 397 1.36 68.75 -4.85
CA SER A 397 2.41 67.76 -5.10
C SER A 397 3.83 68.41 -5.07
N PRO A 398 4.94 67.65 -5.00
CA PRO A 398 5.99 67.98 -4.04
C PRO A 398 7.34 68.44 -4.63
N LYS A 399 8.21 68.97 -3.77
CA LYS A 399 9.69 68.94 -3.92
C LYS A 399 10.40 68.89 -2.55
N PRO A 400 11.72 68.60 -2.50
CA PRO A 400 12.27 67.79 -1.40
C PRO A 400 13.09 68.56 -0.37
N THR A 401 13.31 67.94 0.79
CA THR A 401 14.38 68.32 1.74
C THR A 401 15.18 67.07 2.11
N SER A 402 16.49 67.13 1.92
CA SER A 402 17.42 66.06 2.31
C SER A 402 17.95 66.29 3.72
N THR A 403 17.71 65.35 4.63
CA THR A 403 18.36 65.33 5.95
C THR A 403 18.97 63.95 6.19
N THR A 404 20.19 63.92 6.72
CA THR A 404 21.04 62.73 6.80
C THR A 404 20.59 61.71 7.85
N ALA A 405 20.32 60.48 7.40
CA ALA A 405 20.21 59.34 8.30
C ALA A 405 21.60 58.75 8.58
N ARG A 406 21.94 58.58 9.86
CA ARG A 406 23.15 57.87 10.31
C ARG A 406 23.15 56.44 9.77
N PRO A 407 24.27 55.89 9.24
CA PRO A 407 24.33 54.50 8.81
C PRO A 407 23.86 53.56 9.93
N ALA A 408 22.96 52.64 9.60
CA ALA A 408 22.59 51.58 10.53
C ALA A 408 23.81 50.73 10.84
N ALA A 409 23.96 50.30 12.10
CA ALA A 409 24.92 49.27 12.44
C ALA A 409 24.63 48.01 11.59
N PRO A 410 25.65 47.28 11.11
CA PRO A 410 25.42 46.09 10.30
C PRO A 410 24.54 45.11 11.09
N ALA A 411 23.46 44.64 10.45
CA ALA A 411 22.51 43.75 11.10
C ALA A 411 23.24 42.52 11.68
N PRO A 412 22.95 42.11 12.92
CA PRO A 412 23.61 40.96 13.53
C PRO A 412 23.40 39.73 12.64
N ALA A 413 24.50 39.01 12.38
CA ALA A 413 24.47 37.87 11.46
C ALA A 413 23.50 36.81 11.98
N VAL A 414 22.42 36.55 11.22
CA VAL A 414 21.42 35.54 11.57
C VAL A 414 22.09 34.17 11.62
N THR A 415 22.27 33.64 12.83
CA THR A 415 22.65 32.24 13.04
C THR A 415 21.48 31.36 12.61
N THR A 416 21.69 30.47 11.62
CA THR A 416 20.58 29.88 10.88
C THR A 416 19.98 28.64 11.54
N HIS A 417 19.38 28.86 12.72
CA HIS A 417 18.60 27.89 13.53
C HIS A 417 17.41 27.24 12.80
N ARG A 418 17.20 27.59 11.52
CA ARG A 418 16.22 26.97 10.62
C ARG A 418 16.74 25.66 10.00
N LYS A 419 18.06 25.57 9.73
CA LYS A 419 18.66 24.51 8.92
C LYS A 419 18.82 23.22 9.73
N GLY A 420 18.19 22.15 9.28
CA GLY A 420 18.32 20.81 9.85
C GLY A 420 18.42 19.72 8.80
N VAL A 421 18.34 18.45 9.23
CA VAL A 421 18.51 17.28 8.37
C VAL A 421 17.83 16.04 8.99
N GLY A 422 17.28 15.15 8.16
CA GLY A 422 16.81 13.83 8.59
C GLY A 422 17.98 12.84 8.70
N VAL A 423 18.07 12.08 9.80
CA VAL A 423 19.24 11.25 10.13
C VAL A 423 18.86 9.81 10.46
N TRP A 424 19.42 8.86 9.72
CA TRP A 424 19.50 7.45 10.13
C TRP A 424 20.94 7.06 10.46
N THR A 425 21.13 6.05 11.32
CA THR A 425 22.45 5.68 11.85
C THR A 425 23.33 5.00 10.80
N PHE A 426 24.58 5.45 10.67
CA PHE A 426 25.63 4.88 9.83
C PHE A 426 27.02 5.11 10.44
N ASN A 427 28.06 4.49 9.87
CA ASN A 427 29.42 4.63 10.40
C ASN A 427 29.93 6.08 10.27
N GLY A 428 30.20 6.71 11.41
CA GLY A 428 30.60 8.12 11.51
C GLY A 428 29.45 9.13 11.51
N VAL A 429 28.21 8.71 11.78
CA VAL A 429 27.01 9.58 11.78
C VAL A 429 27.16 10.84 12.64
N SER A 430 27.79 10.76 13.82
CA SER A 430 28.02 11.91 14.70
C SER A 430 28.98 12.93 14.08
N GLN A 431 30.05 12.45 13.44
CA GLN A 431 31.03 13.27 12.71
C GLN A 431 30.39 13.89 11.46
N ALA A 432 29.53 13.17 10.75
CA ALA A 432 28.76 13.68 9.62
C ALA A 432 27.79 14.79 10.05
N LEU A 433 27.05 14.57 11.15
CA LEU A 433 26.07 15.52 11.68
C LEU A 433 26.77 16.83 12.10
N ALA A 434 27.87 16.75 12.85
CA ALA A 434 28.71 17.91 13.17
C ALA A 434 29.25 18.60 11.90
N SER A 435 29.78 17.81 10.95
CA SER A 435 30.31 18.32 9.68
C SER A 435 29.26 19.01 8.82
N SER A 436 27.98 18.62 8.91
CA SER A 436 26.87 19.18 8.13
C SER A 436 26.54 20.63 8.50
N LYS A 437 26.87 21.05 9.73
CA LYS A 437 26.44 22.32 10.33
C LYS A 437 24.91 22.48 10.39
N ALA A 438 24.19 21.38 10.59
CA ALA A 438 22.78 21.38 10.94
C ALA A 438 22.59 21.91 12.38
N SER A 439 21.65 22.83 12.55
CA SER A 439 21.25 23.38 13.85
C SER A 439 20.20 22.53 14.57
N TRP A 440 19.55 21.60 13.86
CA TRP A 440 18.67 20.60 14.43
C TRP A 440 18.60 19.34 13.55
N TYR A 441 18.12 18.23 14.10
CA TYR A 441 17.91 16.97 13.37
C TYR A 441 16.78 16.14 13.99
N TYR A 442 16.30 15.15 13.24
CA TYR A 442 15.35 14.14 13.71
C TYR A 442 15.67 12.78 13.10
N THR A 443 15.07 11.72 13.64
CA THR A 443 15.41 10.30 13.37
C THR A 443 14.19 9.42 13.08
N TRP A 444 13.06 10.03 12.70
CA TRP A 444 11.74 9.37 12.57
C TRP A 444 11.25 8.61 13.81
N GLY A 445 11.79 8.94 14.99
CA GLY A 445 11.38 8.32 16.25
C GLY A 445 11.67 9.21 17.47
N VAL A 446 11.40 8.68 18.66
CA VAL A 446 11.50 9.43 19.93
C VAL A 446 12.93 9.54 20.50
N GLY A 447 13.94 8.99 19.82
CA GLY A 447 15.33 9.00 20.27
C GLY A 447 16.34 8.74 19.14
N HIS A 448 17.62 8.89 19.46
CA HIS A 448 18.74 8.94 18.51
C HIS A 448 19.92 8.03 18.93
N PRO A 449 19.70 6.70 19.05
CA PRO A 449 20.71 5.78 19.56
C PRO A 449 21.97 5.75 18.68
N GLY A 450 23.14 5.86 19.32
CA GLY A 450 24.44 5.91 18.65
C GLY A 450 24.82 7.27 18.04
N ILE A 451 23.94 8.28 18.10
CA ILE A 451 24.22 9.63 17.60
C ILE A 451 24.57 10.54 18.79
N ILE A 452 25.79 11.08 18.76
CA ILE A 452 26.24 12.14 19.67
C ILE A 452 25.81 13.48 19.08
N THR A 453 24.92 14.17 19.78
CA THR A 453 24.44 15.52 19.41
C THR A 453 25.60 16.52 19.44
N PRO A 454 25.91 17.23 18.33
CA PRO A 454 26.91 18.30 18.34
C PRO A 454 26.49 19.49 19.21
N GLU A 455 27.46 20.26 19.72
CA GLU A 455 27.16 21.48 20.46
C GLU A 455 26.39 22.49 19.59
N GLY A 456 25.35 23.09 20.17
CA GLY A 456 24.45 24.02 19.45
C GLY A 456 23.44 23.35 18.51
N THR A 457 23.44 22.02 18.39
CA THR A 457 22.46 21.26 17.59
C THR A 457 21.34 20.70 18.49
N GLU A 458 20.08 20.81 18.05
CA GLU A 458 18.91 20.25 18.75
C GLU A 458 18.42 18.92 18.15
N PHE A 459 18.07 17.94 18.99
CA PHE A 459 17.27 16.79 18.56
C PHE A 459 15.78 17.07 18.66
N VAL A 460 15.03 16.70 17.62
CA VAL A 460 13.57 16.77 17.58
C VAL A 460 12.99 15.34 17.51
N PRO A 461 12.27 14.87 18.57
CA PRO A 461 11.58 13.59 18.55
C PRO A 461 10.36 13.60 17.60
N MET A 462 10.00 12.41 17.13
CA MET A 462 8.80 12.15 16.35
C MET A 462 7.99 10.98 16.93
N ILE A 463 6.66 11.13 16.99
CA ILE A 463 5.71 10.03 17.17
C ILE A 463 5.23 9.62 15.78
N TRP A 464 5.89 8.62 15.19
CA TRP A 464 5.83 8.33 13.75
C TRP A 464 4.46 7.87 13.25
N GLY A 465 3.73 7.07 14.03
CA GLY A 465 2.41 6.55 13.67
C GLY A 465 1.63 6.05 14.88
N ALA A 466 0.48 5.41 14.66
CA ALA A 466 -0.42 4.96 15.73
C ALA A 466 0.28 4.11 16.81
N ASP A 467 1.06 3.11 16.41
CA ASP A 467 1.80 2.20 17.32
C ASP A 467 2.91 2.92 18.12
N SER A 468 3.31 4.12 17.69
CA SER A 468 4.26 4.96 18.43
C SER A 468 3.61 5.70 19.60
N VAL A 469 2.28 5.78 19.68
CA VAL A 469 1.53 6.47 20.74
C VAL A 469 1.47 5.61 22.01
N THR A 470 2.59 5.55 22.73
CA THR A 470 2.69 4.86 24.03
C THR A 470 3.16 5.81 25.13
N PRO A 471 2.79 5.61 26.41
CA PRO A 471 3.25 6.44 27.51
C PRO A 471 4.78 6.52 27.62
N SER A 472 5.48 5.42 27.33
CA SER A 472 6.94 5.35 27.30
C SER A 472 7.52 6.26 26.21
N ASN A 473 7.01 6.16 24.98
CA ASN A 473 7.47 6.97 23.85
C ASN A 473 7.19 8.47 24.07
N LEU A 474 6.01 8.81 24.59
CA LEU A 474 5.62 10.19 24.90
C LEU A 474 6.50 10.79 26.03
N GLN A 475 6.83 10.01 27.05
CA GLN A 475 7.77 10.42 28.11
C GLN A 475 9.20 10.56 27.57
N GLN A 476 9.65 9.65 26.71
CA GLN A 476 10.97 9.70 26.08
C GLN A 476 11.12 10.89 25.13
N ALA A 477 10.08 11.20 24.34
CA ALA A 477 10.03 12.41 23.51
C ALA A 477 10.14 13.68 24.37
N LYS A 478 9.35 13.78 25.45
CA LYS A 478 9.41 14.89 26.41
C LYS A 478 10.76 15.05 27.11
N LYS A 479 11.53 13.96 27.24
CA LYS A 479 12.90 14.00 27.78
C LYS A 479 13.94 14.45 26.73
N ASN A 480 13.75 14.08 25.47
CA ASN A 480 14.79 14.16 24.45
C ASN A 480 14.75 15.45 23.59
N GLY A 481 13.62 16.16 23.51
CA GLY A 481 13.51 17.39 22.72
C GLY A 481 12.52 18.42 23.26
N ARG A 482 12.61 19.65 22.73
CA ARG A 482 11.82 20.83 23.19
C ARG A 482 10.55 21.09 22.36
N CYS A 483 10.28 20.22 21.40
CA CYS A 483 9.14 20.25 20.48
C CYS A 483 8.90 18.82 19.96
N LEU A 484 7.74 18.55 19.39
CA LEU A 484 7.34 17.22 18.93
C LEU A 484 6.84 17.25 17.49
N LEU A 485 7.35 16.34 16.66
CA LEU A 485 6.75 16.01 15.38
C LEU A 485 5.72 14.87 15.57
N ALA A 486 4.55 15.02 14.95
CA ALA A 486 3.53 13.98 14.94
C ALA A 486 3.69 13.02 13.75
N PHE A 487 2.60 12.37 13.34
CA PHE A 487 2.62 11.22 12.44
C PHE A 487 3.20 11.53 11.05
N ASN A 488 3.92 10.55 10.50
CA ASN A 488 4.73 10.68 9.28
C ASN A 488 4.01 10.08 8.07
N GLU A 489 3.60 10.94 7.14
CA GLU A 489 2.88 10.59 5.91
C GLU A 489 1.67 9.67 6.18
N PRO A 490 0.74 10.08 7.07
CA PRO A 490 -0.44 9.28 7.40
C PRO A 490 -1.38 9.09 6.20
N ASP A 491 -1.27 9.95 5.18
CA ASP A 491 -1.90 9.86 3.86
C ASP A 491 -1.30 8.77 2.95
N MET A 492 -0.17 8.16 3.33
CA MET A 492 0.47 7.09 2.59
C MET A 492 0.32 5.71 3.26
N GLY A 493 -0.33 4.78 2.55
CA GLY A 493 -0.37 3.35 2.90
C GLY A 493 0.98 2.63 2.89
N GLY A 494 2.06 3.33 2.53
CA GLY A 494 3.45 2.87 2.71
C GLY A 494 4.01 3.13 4.11
N GLN A 495 3.53 4.19 4.76
CA GLN A 495 4.11 4.88 5.92
C GLN A 495 3.21 4.73 7.14
N ALA A 496 2.90 5.79 7.90
CA ALA A 496 2.07 5.70 9.11
C ALA A 496 0.65 5.18 8.85
N ASN A 497 0.10 5.39 7.64
CA ASN A 497 -1.18 4.85 7.17
C ASN A 497 -2.34 5.01 8.17
N MET A 498 -2.73 6.25 8.45
CA MET A 498 -3.74 6.56 9.47
C MET A 498 -4.92 7.30 8.86
N SER A 499 -6.14 6.99 9.32
CA SER A 499 -7.28 7.87 9.04
C SER A 499 -7.11 9.20 9.77
N VAL A 500 -7.77 10.25 9.25
CA VAL A 500 -7.80 11.56 9.91
C VAL A 500 -8.45 11.44 11.29
N GLU A 501 -9.47 10.60 11.37
CA GLU A 501 -10.24 10.31 12.57
C GLU A 501 -9.36 9.64 13.63
N GLN A 502 -8.58 8.60 13.28
CA GLN A 502 -7.62 7.94 14.17
C GLN A 502 -6.51 8.89 14.65
N ALA A 503 -6.00 9.75 13.76
CA ALA A 503 -4.99 10.74 14.13
C ALA A 503 -5.54 11.79 15.12
N LEU A 504 -6.81 12.18 14.98
CA LEU A 504 -7.50 13.06 15.93
C LEU A 504 -7.83 12.37 17.26
N ASP A 505 -8.23 11.09 17.23
CA ASP A 505 -8.57 10.33 18.45
C ASP A 505 -7.32 10.05 19.32
N LEU A 506 -6.14 9.94 18.71
CA LEU A 506 -4.86 9.83 19.41
C LEU A 506 -4.25 11.18 19.83
N TRP A 507 -4.69 12.29 19.22
CA TRP A 507 -4.09 13.63 19.39
C TRP A 507 -3.94 14.12 20.84
N PRO A 508 -4.93 13.93 21.74
CA PRO A 508 -4.81 14.40 23.13
C PRO A 508 -3.62 13.80 23.89
N GLN A 509 -3.16 12.60 23.50
CA GLN A 509 -1.99 11.97 24.12
C GLN A 509 -0.68 12.67 23.74
N LEU A 510 -0.60 13.20 22.51
CA LEU A 510 0.54 14.00 22.04
C LEU A 510 0.48 15.41 22.66
N GLU A 511 -0.70 16.04 22.73
CA GLU A 511 -0.88 17.33 23.40
C GLU A 511 -0.51 17.29 24.88
N ALA A 512 -0.85 16.21 25.59
CA ALA A 512 -0.54 16.00 27.01
C ALA A 512 0.97 15.96 27.33
N THR A 513 1.84 15.84 26.31
CA THR A 513 3.29 16.06 26.51
C THR A 513 3.59 17.50 26.95
N GLY A 514 2.76 18.47 26.58
CA GLY A 514 3.00 19.90 26.80
C GLY A 514 4.11 20.49 25.91
N LEU A 515 4.64 19.72 24.95
CA LEU A 515 5.58 20.23 23.96
C LEU A 515 4.84 21.03 22.87
N PRO A 516 5.46 22.05 22.25
CA PRO A 516 5.06 22.58 20.95
C PRO A 516 4.95 21.45 19.92
N LEU A 517 3.77 21.29 19.33
CA LEU A 517 3.36 20.12 18.57
C LEU A 517 3.11 20.49 17.11
N GLY A 518 3.90 19.91 16.22
CA GLY A 518 3.71 20.02 14.77
C GLY A 518 2.57 19.13 14.31
N SER A 519 1.86 19.54 13.25
CA SER A 519 0.88 18.69 12.56
C SER A 519 1.52 17.36 12.12
N PRO A 520 0.71 16.33 11.83
CA PRO A 520 1.17 15.23 11.00
C PRO A 520 1.73 15.77 9.68
N ALA A 521 2.84 15.21 9.22
CA ALA A 521 3.52 15.63 8.00
C ALA A 521 2.95 14.84 6.83
N VAL A 522 2.11 15.46 5.99
CA VAL A 522 1.53 14.79 4.82
C VAL A 522 2.52 14.73 3.65
N ALA A 523 2.47 13.63 2.90
CA ALA A 523 3.31 13.42 1.72
C ALA A 523 2.94 14.34 0.55
N TRP A 524 1.66 14.69 0.42
CA TRP A 524 1.20 15.60 -0.65
C TRP A 524 -0.05 16.41 -0.27
N GLY A 525 -0.31 17.45 -1.06
CA GLY A 525 -1.63 18.09 -1.13
C GLY A 525 -2.09 18.81 0.13
N GLY A 526 -1.17 19.18 1.04
CA GLY A 526 -1.51 19.87 2.28
C GLY A 526 -2.27 21.19 2.09
N ASP A 527 -2.18 21.81 0.91
CA ASP A 527 -2.87 23.04 0.50
C ASP A 527 -4.34 22.85 0.09
N ARG A 528 -4.76 21.61 -0.19
CA ARG A 528 -5.98 21.31 -0.96
C ARG A 528 -7.21 21.09 -0.08
N PRO A 529 -8.38 21.66 -0.44
CA PRO A 529 -9.63 21.39 0.27
C PRO A 529 -9.99 19.89 0.27
N GLY A 530 -10.38 19.36 1.44
CA GLY A 530 -10.87 17.98 1.61
C GLY A 530 -9.81 16.87 1.64
N GLU A 531 -8.56 17.17 1.30
CA GLU A 531 -7.44 16.23 1.46
C GLU A 531 -7.10 16.01 2.96
N TRP A 532 -6.17 15.09 3.23
CA TRP A 532 -5.87 14.59 4.58
C TRP A 532 -5.60 15.72 5.60
N LEU A 533 -4.66 16.63 5.30
CA LEU A 533 -4.29 17.71 6.21
C LEU A 533 -5.44 18.70 6.45
N ASP A 534 -6.23 19.00 5.43
CA ASP A 534 -7.35 19.94 5.55
C ASP A 534 -8.44 19.39 6.46
N ARG A 535 -8.80 18.11 6.29
CA ARG A 535 -9.74 17.42 7.18
C ARG A 535 -9.19 17.29 8.60
N PHE A 536 -7.89 17.03 8.75
CA PHE A 536 -7.23 17.00 10.07
C PHE A 536 -7.28 18.36 10.76
N MET A 537 -6.85 19.44 10.10
CA MET A 537 -6.83 20.79 10.69
C MET A 537 -8.25 21.30 10.99
N ALA A 538 -9.23 21.00 10.14
CA ALA A 538 -10.63 21.29 10.42
C ALA A 538 -11.19 20.47 11.60
N GLY A 539 -10.83 19.20 11.71
CA GLY A 539 -11.21 18.32 12.81
C GLY A 539 -10.57 18.71 14.15
N ALA A 540 -9.28 19.05 14.15
CA ALA A 540 -8.55 19.55 15.30
C ALA A 540 -9.18 20.84 15.83
N LYS A 541 -9.43 21.82 14.94
CA LYS A 541 -10.13 23.06 15.28
C LYS A 541 -11.56 22.83 15.80
N LYS A 542 -12.28 21.81 15.30
CA LYS A 542 -13.62 21.44 15.79
C LYS A 542 -13.58 20.80 17.19
N ARG A 543 -12.46 20.18 17.56
CA ARG A 543 -12.24 19.52 18.86
C ARG A 543 -11.48 20.39 19.87
N ASP A 544 -11.19 21.65 19.51
CA ASP A 544 -10.38 22.61 20.28
C ASP A 544 -8.95 22.13 20.60
N TYR A 545 -8.35 21.36 19.68
CA TYR A 545 -6.99 20.83 19.80
C TYR A 545 -5.93 21.84 19.33
N ARG A 546 -4.79 21.87 20.03
CA ARG A 546 -3.62 22.67 19.67
C ARG A 546 -2.82 22.02 18.53
N VAL A 547 -2.40 22.85 17.58
CA VAL A 547 -1.38 22.56 16.56
C VAL A 547 -0.54 23.83 16.41
N ASP A 548 0.74 23.79 16.79
CA ASP A 548 1.57 25.00 16.88
C ASP A 548 2.27 25.37 15.57
N PHE A 549 2.50 24.38 14.71
CA PHE A 549 3.09 24.55 13.38
C PHE A 549 2.64 23.43 12.42
N ILE A 550 2.73 23.67 11.12
CA ILE A 550 2.47 22.64 10.10
C ILE A 550 3.80 22.01 9.67
N ALA A 551 3.88 20.68 9.74
CA ALA A 551 4.96 19.91 9.12
C ALA A 551 4.57 19.50 7.69
N LEU A 552 5.52 19.57 6.75
CA LEU A 552 5.31 19.27 5.33
C LEU A 552 6.50 18.51 4.75
N HIS A 553 6.21 17.57 3.85
CA HIS A 553 7.18 16.97 2.94
C HIS A 553 6.99 17.51 1.52
N TRP A 554 8.06 17.54 0.72
CA TRP A 554 8.00 17.87 -0.71
C TRP A 554 9.11 17.20 -1.51
N TYR A 555 8.75 16.50 -2.58
CA TYR A 555 9.70 15.83 -3.46
C TYR A 555 9.53 16.26 -4.92
N GLY A 556 10.57 16.88 -5.47
CA GLY A 556 10.55 17.50 -6.79
C GLY A 556 10.85 16.53 -7.92
N GLY A 557 9.86 16.25 -8.77
CA GLY A 557 10.02 15.42 -9.98
C GLY A 557 10.56 16.15 -11.21
N ASP A 558 10.45 17.48 -11.24
CA ASP A 558 11.14 18.33 -12.22
C ASP A 558 12.57 18.61 -11.73
N PHE A 559 13.57 18.31 -12.55
CA PHE A 559 14.99 18.49 -12.21
C PHE A 559 15.59 19.77 -12.82
N SER A 560 14.75 20.68 -13.31
CA SER A 560 15.08 22.09 -13.57
C SER A 560 15.12 22.85 -12.23
N THR A 561 16.28 23.40 -11.87
CA THR A 561 16.48 24.09 -10.59
C THR A 561 15.52 25.27 -10.36
N ALA A 562 15.17 26.03 -11.41
CA ALA A 562 14.23 27.13 -11.29
C ALA A 562 12.81 26.61 -11.00
N ASN A 563 12.26 25.82 -11.93
CA ASN A 563 10.92 25.23 -11.82
C ASN A 563 10.70 24.51 -10.48
N ALA A 564 11.70 23.75 -10.00
CA ALA A 564 11.63 23.04 -8.74
C ALA A 564 11.56 23.97 -7.51
N VAL A 565 12.29 25.08 -7.52
CA VAL A 565 12.20 26.10 -6.45
C VAL A 565 10.86 26.82 -6.51
N ASP A 566 10.39 27.19 -7.71
CA ASP A 566 9.09 27.85 -7.91
C ASP A 566 7.92 26.96 -7.46
N GLN A 567 8.00 25.65 -7.74
CA GLN A 567 7.02 24.64 -7.31
C GLN A 567 7.02 24.44 -5.80
N LEU A 568 8.21 24.33 -5.19
CA LEU A 568 8.35 24.22 -3.72
C LEU A 568 7.82 25.48 -3.03
N GLU A 569 8.23 26.67 -3.48
CA GLU A 569 7.77 27.94 -2.90
C GLU A 569 6.25 28.08 -3.03
N SER A 570 5.69 27.79 -4.21
CA SER A 570 4.24 27.84 -4.44
C SER A 570 3.46 26.93 -3.50
N TYR A 571 3.95 25.70 -3.24
CA TYR A 571 3.32 24.77 -2.30
C TYR A 571 3.36 25.30 -0.86
N LEU A 572 4.54 25.73 -0.40
CA LEU A 572 4.73 26.27 0.95
C LEU A 572 3.87 27.53 1.17
N GLN A 573 3.85 28.45 0.19
CA GLN A 573 3.00 29.64 0.22
C GLN A 573 1.51 29.28 0.26
N ALA A 574 1.06 28.26 -0.49
CA ALA A 574 -0.33 27.83 -0.51
C ALA A 574 -0.78 27.24 0.85
N VAL A 575 0.03 26.37 1.45
CA VAL A 575 -0.22 25.83 2.80
C VAL A 575 -0.24 26.94 3.84
N TYR A 576 0.75 27.85 3.84
CA TYR A 576 0.78 28.97 4.77
C TYR A 576 -0.41 29.92 4.58
N LYS A 577 -0.83 30.17 3.34
CA LYS A 577 -2.02 30.96 3.01
C LYS A 577 -3.30 30.33 3.56
N ARG A 578 -3.38 28.99 3.62
CA ARG A 578 -4.53 28.24 4.12
C ARG A 578 -4.63 28.23 5.65
N TYR A 579 -3.58 27.81 6.36
CA TYR A 579 -3.68 27.57 7.82
C TYR A 579 -3.12 28.69 8.70
N LYS A 580 -2.29 29.58 8.15
CA LYS A 580 -1.66 30.73 8.85
C LYS A 580 -0.77 30.42 10.07
N LEU A 581 -0.52 29.14 10.35
CA LEU A 581 0.47 28.68 11.31
C LEU A 581 1.89 28.69 10.70
N PRO A 582 2.96 28.73 11.50
CA PRO A 582 4.35 28.55 11.05
C PRO A 582 4.54 27.24 10.28
N ILE A 583 5.45 27.25 9.30
CA ILE A 583 5.74 26.07 8.46
C ILE A 583 7.10 25.47 8.81
N TRP A 584 7.15 24.14 8.91
CA TRP A 584 8.37 23.33 8.97
C TRP A 584 8.40 22.39 7.75
N LEU A 585 9.40 22.52 6.91
CA LEU A 585 9.64 21.60 5.79
C LEU A 585 10.50 20.42 6.29
N THR A 586 9.88 19.38 6.84
CA THR A 586 10.59 18.29 7.54
C THR A 586 11.30 17.32 6.61
N GLU A 587 10.88 17.24 5.35
CA GLU A 587 11.60 16.54 4.28
C GLU A 587 11.52 17.32 2.98
N PHE A 588 12.66 17.49 2.32
CA PHE A 588 12.70 17.83 0.90
C PHE A 588 13.94 17.31 0.19
N ALA A 589 13.77 16.95 -1.08
CA ALA A 589 14.80 16.68 -2.07
C ALA A 589 14.21 16.73 -3.49
N LEU A 590 15.02 16.66 -4.54
CA LEU A 590 14.52 16.25 -5.86
C LEU A 590 14.46 14.73 -5.92
N ILE A 591 13.25 14.17 -5.94
CA ILE A 591 13.01 12.76 -6.24
C ILE A 591 11.77 12.69 -7.12
N ASP A 592 11.89 12.07 -8.28
CA ASP A 592 10.77 11.76 -9.16
C ASP A 592 10.27 10.36 -8.80
N PHE A 593 9.06 10.28 -8.24
CA PHE A 593 8.36 9.04 -7.91
C PHE A 593 7.34 8.62 -8.99
N SER A 594 7.19 9.39 -10.06
CA SER A 594 6.06 9.24 -11.00
C SER A 594 6.19 8.04 -11.95
N ASN A 595 7.42 7.59 -12.20
CA ASN A 595 7.76 6.54 -13.18
C ASN A 595 8.77 5.55 -12.58
N GLY A 596 8.49 5.09 -11.35
CA GLY A 596 9.50 4.49 -10.47
C GLY A 596 10.32 5.57 -9.76
N VAL A 597 11.27 5.18 -8.91
CA VAL A 597 12.15 6.13 -8.20
C VAL A 597 13.28 6.58 -9.12
N ARG A 598 13.35 7.88 -9.39
CA ARG A 598 14.37 8.50 -10.25
C ARG A 598 14.99 9.68 -9.51
N PHE A 599 16.31 9.82 -9.62
CA PHE A 599 17.07 10.91 -8.99
C PHE A 599 17.74 11.79 -10.06
N PRO A 600 18.00 13.08 -9.79
CA PRO A 600 18.87 13.90 -10.61
C PRO A 600 20.33 13.49 -10.47
N SER A 601 21.20 14.10 -11.29
CA SER A 601 22.64 14.10 -10.99
C SER A 601 22.95 14.83 -9.68
N GLN A 602 24.01 14.43 -9.00
CA GLN A 602 24.55 15.10 -7.81
C GLN A 602 24.80 16.62 -8.02
N LYS A 603 25.11 17.04 -9.26
CA LYS A 603 25.24 18.47 -9.62
C LYS A 603 23.89 19.21 -9.59
N GLN A 604 22.83 18.58 -10.11
CA GLN A 604 21.47 19.15 -10.07
C GLN A 604 20.91 19.21 -8.65
N GLN A 605 21.12 18.16 -7.83
CA GLN A 605 20.75 18.19 -6.41
C GLN A 605 21.46 19.33 -5.66
N ALA A 606 22.77 19.47 -5.83
CA ALA A 606 23.54 20.55 -5.18
C ALA A 606 23.10 21.96 -5.64
N ALA A 607 22.77 22.12 -6.94
CA ALA A 607 22.24 23.37 -7.48
C ALA A 607 20.84 23.69 -6.93
N PHE A 608 19.93 22.71 -6.91
CA PHE A 608 18.60 22.84 -6.32
C PHE A 608 18.68 23.19 -4.84
N LEU A 609 19.44 22.44 -4.04
CA LEU A 609 19.64 22.70 -2.61
C LEU A 609 20.12 24.14 -2.35
N THR A 610 21.10 24.61 -3.12
CA THR A 610 21.66 25.96 -2.98
C THR A 610 20.63 27.06 -3.30
N ALA A 611 19.75 26.83 -4.29
CA ALA A 611 18.69 27.77 -4.66
C ALA A 611 17.50 27.71 -3.68
N ALA A 612 17.06 26.51 -3.32
CA ALA A 612 15.97 26.25 -2.40
C ALA A 612 16.27 26.80 -1.01
N THR A 613 17.45 26.56 -0.43
CA THR A 613 17.80 27.11 0.90
C THR A 613 17.83 28.64 0.92
N ARG A 614 18.23 29.29 -0.20
CA ARG A 614 18.15 30.75 -0.35
C ARG A 614 16.71 31.26 -0.37
N MET A 615 15.80 30.58 -1.10
CA MET A 615 14.37 30.90 -1.11
C MET A 615 13.76 30.70 0.30
N LEU A 616 14.01 29.54 0.92
CA LEU A 616 13.54 29.20 2.28
C LEU A 616 14.04 30.20 3.35
N GLY A 617 15.24 30.74 3.20
CA GLY A 617 15.76 31.83 4.03
C GLY A 617 15.00 33.15 3.90
N GLY A 618 14.39 33.42 2.73
CA GLY A 618 13.57 34.60 2.47
C GLY A 618 12.13 34.53 3.02
N LEU A 619 11.63 33.33 3.36
CA LEU A 619 10.27 33.13 3.86
C LEU A 619 10.20 33.40 5.38
N PRO A 620 9.55 34.48 5.87
CA PRO A 620 9.60 34.83 7.30
C PRO A 620 8.86 33.82 8.19
N TRP A 621 7.77 33.22 7.67
CA TRP A 621 6.91 32.25 8.36
C TRP A 621 7.38 30.79 8.27
N LEU A 622 8.45 30.51 7.51
CA LEU A 622 9.12 29.21 7.51
C LEU A 622 10.12 29.16 8.68
N HIS A 623 9.79 28.38 9.71
CA HIS A 623 10.60 28.36 10.93
C HIS A 623 11.76 27.37 10.85
N ARG A 624 11.59 26.22 10.18
CA ARG A 624 12.64 25.21 9.99
C ARG A 624 12.53 24.49 8.65
N TYR A 625 13.64 23.94 8.18
CA TYR A 625 13.70 23.02 7.05
C TYR A 625 14.71 21.90 7.32
N ALA A 626 14.45 20.68 6.84
CA ALA A 626 15.36 19.55 6.92
C ALA A 626 15.50 18.83 5.58
N TRP A 627 16.76 18.66 5.13
CA TRP A 627 17.05 17.89 3.91
C TRP A 627 16.88 16.39 4.16
N PHE A 628 16.33 15.70 3.18
CA PHE A 628 16.29 14.24 3.13
C PHE A 628 17.45 13.72 2.25
N GLY A 629 18.47 13.05 2.77
CA GLY A 629 18.84 12.85 4.18
C GLY A 629 20.35 13.02 4.43
N LEU A 630 20.81 12.88 5.68
CA LEU A 630 22.23 13.01 6.02
C LEU A 630 23.11 11.92 5.35
N PRO A 631 22.76 10.63 5.39
CA PRO A 631 23.61 9.57 4.83
C PRO A 631 23.39 9.40 3.32
N ALA A 632 24.45 9.08 2.58
CA ALA A 632 24.42 8.81 1.15
C ALA A 632 24.68 7.32 0.86
N THR A 633 23.99 6.75 -0.14
CA THR A 633 24.17 5.36 -0.57
C THR A 633 24.22 5.28 -2.10
N ASP A 634 24.73 4.18 -2.65
CA ASP A 634 24.78 3.99 -4.12
C ASP A 634 23.40 3.93 -4.78
N LYS A 635 22.33 3.81 -3.97
CA LYS A 635 20.92 3.80 -4.41
C LYS A 635 20.19 5.12 -4.14
N ASP A 636 20.77 6.00 -3.32
CA ASP A 636 20.17 7.27 -2.92
C ASP A 636 21.13 8.43 -3.20
N LEU A 637 20.84 9.16 -4.28
CA LEU A 637 21.66 10.27 -4.74
C LEU A 637 21.29 11.62 -4.09
N THR A 638 20.40 11.63 -3.10
CA THR A 638 20.09 12.83 -2.28
C THR A 638 21.14 13.09 -1.19
N GLY A 639 21.76 12.02 -0.67
CA GLY A 639 22.44 12.04 0.62
C GLY A 639 23.66 12.97 0.72
N LEU A 640 23.90 13.48 1.93
CA LEU A 640 24.93 14.48 2.20
C LEU A 640 26.34 13.90 2.50
N PHE A 641 26.46 12.74 3.15
CA PHE A 641 27.74 12.13 3.54
C PHE A 641 27.75 10.61 3.33
N ARG A 642 28.82 10.04 2.74
CA ARG A 642 28.93 8.57 2.56
C ARG A 642 29.36 7.86 3.84
N THR A 643 30.51 8.25 4.38
CA THR A 643 31.06 7.76 5.65
C THR A 643 31.74 8.90 6.39
N GLY A 644 31.56 8.99 7.71
CA GLY A 644 32.17 10.05 8.52
C GLY A 644 32.03 11.46 7.93
N SER A 645 33.16 12.11 7.65
CA SER A 645 33.21 13.47 7.09
C SER A 645 33.25 13.52 5.55
N GLU A 646 33.08 12.41 4.82
CA GLU A 646 33.11 12.38 3.35
C GLU A 646 31.83 12.98 2.74
N ALA A 647 31.80 14.30 2.64
CA ALA A 647 30.69 15.06 2.06
C ALA A 647 30.54 14.79 0.55
N THR A 648 29.31 14.57 0.09
CA THR A 648 28.95 14.50 -1.33
C THR A 648 28.96 15.90 -1.97
N ALA A 649 28.57 16.03 -3.26
CA ALA A 649 28.41 17.36 -3.86
C ALA A 649 27.26 18.13 -3.18
N VAL A 650 26.19 17.42 -2.82
CA VAL A 650 25.05 17.97 -2.05
C VAL A 650 25.47 18.28 -0.62
N GLY A 651 26.26 17.42 0.01
CA GLY A 651 26.86 17.66 1.33
C GLY A 651 27.63 18.97 1.40
N ARG A 652 28.55 19.20 0.46
CA ARG A 652 29.30 20.48 0.39
C ARG A 652 28.41 21.69 0.17
N ALA A 653 27.35 21.58 -0.62
CA ALA A 653 26.36 22.65 -0.78
C ALA A 653 25.61 22.92 0.53
N PHE A 654 25.22 21.89 1.28
CA PHE A 654 24.54 22.03 2.58
C PHE A 654 25.45 22.63 3.67
N GLN A 655 26.74 22.34 3.63
CA GLN A 655 27.76 22.91 4.53
C GLN A 655 27.99 24.42 4.34
N VAL A 656 27.61 24.99 3.19
CA VAL A 656 27.70 26.43 2.88
C VAL A 656 26.34 27.13 2.83
N ALA A 657 25.25 26.38 2.69
CA ALA A 657 23.89 26.88 2.84
C ALA A 657 23.69 27.56 4.21
N ARG A 658 22.98 28.67 4.20
CA ARG A 658 22.63 29.48 5.38
C ARG A 658 21.12 29.39 5.57
#